data_AF-A0A957QH12-F1
#
_entry.id   AF-A0A957QH12-F1
#
_cell.length_a   1.000
_cell.length_b   1.000
_cell.length_c   1.000
_cell.angle_alpha   90.00
_cell.angle_beta   90.00
_cell.angle_gamma   90.00
#
_symmetry.space_group_name_H-M   'P 1'
#
loop_
_entity.id
_entity.type
_entity.pdbx_description
1 polymer ?
#
loop_
_entity_poly.entity_id
_entity_poly.type
_entity_poly.pdbx_seq_one_letter_code
_entity_poly.pdbx_strand_id
1 'polypeptide(L)'
;MRQLLQAYCAAYKRIILQAEHGGGYSGSRILEVRPIRADGLAELPAILKIGPINVIEREWQAYKSQVQFRLPNAVPVAEAPRFFPELKWGVLRYQLAGYGTYTLIGLSDYWRRPEVTVAQAVAVLEKLLAGLHPYWQAHRPVSQFTYQASYDHLLPVNLQLEATPAAPTPSLPLLTPGVPLATFGIGDWVQLSDFVVQKSNPATQTVTLCEPASDFQASKRFLRLRIADEAEHDWQYNGTIGPLPGQIRATRESFWQAKLTGLIDQPLDVARITLELASGDLLLRNPLLVAEEWLQHRQTVFVGPIHGDLNLENILVEPNTGNFNLIDYADARRDHTLHDLLRLETEIITKLLPHEIRQQALMPAETLAGIYSGLARLAPVANGVTHTDWGCPKSWHLLVLIRRQASVYLAEPEQMTEYYNGLCLYLLGATKFKNLRQAPSAPLPEWLAFWGAALTDHLLQGYTLPSIPWRQAPEAAACEPPIATEAEIFLPHHYVAAWAPPPAGSHIRFGRNLDFAGRNRELRQLARLLQAPGSVVVVQGMGGVGKSQLASEFAHRYGHFFPGGVFWLSFADPAGVANEVAACGPSSLLPQHPGFAELPLPEQAAWVRQGWDRPVPRLLVFDSCEDVVLFERWQPLHPASRIIVTCRPGEWPALPGVTLLPLAELPRADSITMLRCQHPDASDEVLNHIAEEVGDLPLALNLAGHFLKRHQNWISPEEYLRRLRDPARKQDMLLGGRGHSPTNHDQNIARIMALSLERLHLNIPNDYLARELLQMLAFLAPGELVPQPLVGHLWNALPAERQSTTLQRVLGRLLATGLLQPDEEDALRLHRLIYDQLRLATSWLDLARQRVMSVLEKAISEALALQRVRTMRHWHPHFRAVADEGLRERSPLALRLVKQICLYYRETGDYHNEQTLLVK
;
A
#
# COMPACT_ATOMS: atom_id res chain seq x y z
N MET A 1 -4.71 41.41 5.16
CA MET A 1 -5.32 40.12 5.57
C MET A 1 -6.77 40.26 6.01
N ARG A 2 -7.09 41.00 7.08
CA ARG A 2 -8.48 41.16 7.56
C ARG A 2 -9.45 41.70 6.50
N GLN A 3 -9.06 42.77 5.79
CA GLN A 3 -9.85 43.33 4.67
C GLN A 3 -10.07 42.33 3.54
N LEU A 4 -9.05 41.52 3.22
CA LEU A 4 -9.10 40.52 2.15
C LEU A 4 -10.01 39.34 2.51
N LEU A 5 -9.91 38.85 3.75
CA LEU A 5 -10.85 37.87 4.29
C LEU A 5 -12.28 38.45 4.32
N GLN A 6 -12.48 39.69 4.78
CA GLN A 6 -13.80 40.33 4.75
C GLN A 6 -14.39 40.40 3.33
N ALA A 7 -13.57 40.77 2.34
CA ALA A 7 -14.00 40.84 0.95
C ALA A 7 -14.31 39.44 0.36
N TYR A 8 -13.48 38.43 0.64
CA TYR A 8 -13.72 37.04 0.23
C TYR A 8 -14.98 36.46 0.91
N CYS A 9 -15.17 36.77 2.19
CA CYS A 9 -16.25 36.28 3.04
C CYS A 9 -17.58 37.03 2.87
N ALA A 10 -17.69 38.01 1.96
CA ALA A 10 -18.92 38.78 1.79
C ALA A 10 -20.16 37.91 1.47
N ALA A 11 -19.94 36.70 0.91
CA ALA A 11 -20.98 35.70 0.66
C ALA A 11 -21.36 34.83 1.88
N TYR A 12 -20.67 34.98 3.01
CA TYR A 12 -20.81 34.16 4.21
C TYR A 12 -21.22 35.00 5.42
N LYS A 13 -21.99 34.40 6.35
CA LYS A 13 -22.34 35.06 7.63
C LYS A 13 -21.11 35.24 8.51
N ARG A 14 -20.25 34.22 8.56
CA ARG A 14 -18.93 34.23 9.22
C ARG A 14 -18.07 33.07 8.72
N ILE A 15 -16.77 33.17 8.90
CA ILE A 15 -15.82 32.06 8.67
C ILE A 15 -15.06 31.79 9.96
N ILE A 16 -14.98 30.52 10.37
CA ILE A 16 -14.20 30.09 11.52
C ILE A 16 -12.83 29.64 11.03
N LEU A 17 -11.76 30.27 11.52
CA LEU A 17 -10.39 29.80 11.31
C LEU A 17 -10.11 28.65 12.27
N GLN A 18 -9.80 27.47 11.72
CA GLN A 18 -9.51 26.26 12.52
C GLN A 18 -8.01 26.12 12.77
N ALA A 19 -7.20 26.32 11.74
CA ALA A 19 -5.76 26.29 11.81
C ALA A 19 -5.14 27.22 10.76
N GLU A 20 -3.92 27.65 11.01
CA GLU A 20 -3.05 28.24 9.99
C GLU A 20 -1.89 27.29 9.78
N HIS A 21 -1.74 26.85 8.54
CA HIS A 21 -0.65 25.97 8.12
C HIS A 21 0.51 26.85 7.63
N GLY A 22 1.71 26.61 8.17
CA GLY A 22 2.85 27.53 8.11
C GLY A 22 3.33 27.86 6.70
N GLY A 23 3.71 29.14 6.53
CA GLY A 23 4.07 29.77 5.25
C GLY A 23 5.44 29.40 4.70
N GLY A 24 5.43 28.88 3.47
CA GLY A 24 6.61 28.79 2.62
C GLY A 24 7.09 30.16 2.15
N TYR A 25 8.33 30.21 1.66
CA TYR A 25 9.02 31.37 1.09
C TYR A 25 8.29 32.05 -0.10
N SER A 26 7.11 31.58 -0.48
CA SER A 26 6.21 32.16 -1.49
C SER A 26 5.54 33.44 -1.04
N GLY A 27 5.49 33.72 0.27
CA GLY A 27 4.70 34.84 0.82
C GLY A 27 3.20 34.55 0.87
N SER A 28 2.79 33.30 0.56
CA SER A 28 1.40 32.85 0.70
C SER A 28 1.13 32.33 2.11
N ARG A 29 -0.12 32.44 2.56
CA ARG A 29 -0.62 31.84 3.81
C ARG A 29 -1.66 30.78 3.47
N ILE A 30 -1.64 29.69 4.21
CA ILE A 30 -2.58 28.57 4.05
C ILE A 30 -3.44 28.52 5.31
N LEU A 31 -4.74 28.69 5.15
CA LEU A 31 -5.70 28.76 6.25
C LEU A 31 -6.68 27.61 6.14
N GLU A 32 -6.84 26.84 7.20
CA GLU A 32 -7.94 25.89 7.34
C GLU A 32 -9.14 26.61 7.94
N VAL A 33 -10.24 26.58 7.21
CA VAL A 33 -11.44 27.35 7.56
C VAL A 33 -12.70 26.52 7.48
N ARG A 34 -13.68 26.90 8.30
CA ARG A 34 -15.05 26.40 8.24
C ARG A 34 -16.03 27.55 7.95
N PRO A 35 -16.53 27.67 6.72
CA PRO A 35 -17.50 28.71 6.35
C PRO A 35 -18.87 28.46 6.98
N ILE A 36 -19.56 29.53 7.39
CA ILE A 36 -20.95 29.50 7.86
C ILE A 36 -21.79 30.39 6.95
N ARG A 37 -22.80 29.78 6.32
CA ARG A 37 -23.71 30.43 5.37
C ARG A 37 -24.64 31.44 6.06
N ALA A 38 -25.31 32.27 5.26
CA ALA A 38 -26.29 33.25 5.72
C ALA A 38 -27.42 32.62 6.56
N ASP A 39 -27.86 31.42 6.18
CA ASP A 39 -28.86 30.59 6.88
C ASP A 39 -28.35 29.98 8.21
N GLY A 40 -27.07 30.15 8.55
CA GLY A 40 -26.46 29.63 9.77
C GLY A 40 -25.91 28.20 9.67
N LEU A 41 -26.07 27.52 8.53
CA LEU A 41 -25.51 26.18 8.31
C LEU A 41 -24.00 26.26 8.04
N ALA A 42 -23.25 25.35 8.66
CA ALA A 42 -21.81 25.23 8.45
C ALA A 42 -21.52 24.37 7.21
N GLU A 43 -20.65 24.87 6.33
CA GLU A 43 -20.09 24.09 5.24
C GLU A 43 -19.00 23.13 5.75
N LEU A 44 -18.58 22.22 4.86
CA LEU A 44 -17.41 21.37 5.09
C LEU A 44 -16.14 22.23 5.25
N PRO A 45 -15.15 21.78 6.03
CA PRO A 45 -13.85 22.43 6.12
C PRO A 45 -13.21 22.62 4.73
N ALA A 46 -12.49 23.71 4.56
CA ALA A 46 -11.81 24.06 3.32
C ALA A 46 -10.42 24.63 3.64
N ILE A 47 -9.49 24.48 2.69
CA ILE A 47 -8.20 25.17 2.74
C ILE A 47 -8.26 26.40 1.84
N LEU A 48 -7.93 27.57 2.39
CA LEU A 48 -7.73 28.81 1.65
C LEU A 48 -6.25 29.09 1.52
N LYS A 49 -5.75 29.18 0.28
CA LYS A 49 -4.42 29.70 -0.01
C LYS A 49 -4.53 31.15 -0.44
N ILE A 50 -3.86 32.03 0.28
CA ILE A 50 -3.90 33.47 0.09
C ILE A 50 -2.48 33.92 -0.26
N GLY A 51 -2.30 34.53 -1.42
CA GLY A 51 -0.96 34.90 -1.92
C GLY A 51 -1.01 36.08 -2.89
N PRO A 52 0.15 36.61 -3.30
CA PRO A 52 0.23 37.53 -4.44
C PRO A 52 -0.49 36.97 -5.67
N ILE A 53 -1.09 37.85 -6.48
CA ILE A 53 -1.93 37.44 -7.64
C ILE A 53 -1.20 36.47 -8.57
N ASN A 54 0.05 36.77 -8.91
CA ASN A 54 0.88 35.93 -9.78
C ASN A 54 1.11 34.51 -9.21
N VAL A 55 1.25 34.36 -7.88
CA VAL A 55 1.43 33.06 -7.23
C VAL A 55 0.15 32.23 -7.32
N ILE A 56 -1.01 32.85 -7.05
CA ILE A 56 -2.31 32.19 -7.10
C ILE A 56 -2.71 31.82 -8.53
N GLU A 57 -2.42 32.71 -9.49
CA GLU A 57 -2.67 32.45 -10.90
C GLU A 57 -1.82 31.28 -11.41
N ARG A 58 -0.53 31.25 -11.07
CA ARG A 58 0.37 30.15 -11.43
C ARG A 58 -0.17 28.80 -10.96
N GLU A 59 -0.59 28.73 -9.71
CA GLU A 59 -1.16 27.51 -9.11
C GLU A 59 -2.48 27.10 -9.76
N TRP A 60 -3.35 28.06 -10.07
CA TRP A 60 -4.60 27.79 -10.78
C TRP A 60 -4.38 27.22 -12.18
N GLN A 61 -3.42 27.77 -12.93
CA GLN A 61 -3.09 27.29 -14.26
C GLN A 61 -2.44 25.89 -14.21
N ALA A 62 -1.55 25.65 -13.25
CA ALA A 62 -0.94 24.34 -13.02
C ALA A 62 -1.99 23.29 -12.65
N TYR A 63 -2.93 23.63 -11.74
CA TYR A 63 -4.03 22.75 -11.36
C TYR A 63 -4.87 22.32 -12.58
N LYS A 64 -5.36 23.28 -13.37
CA LYS A 64 -6.18 22.98 -14.56
C LYS A 64 -5.45 22.14 -15.60
N SER A 65 -4.17 22.41 -15.83
CA SER A 65 -3.43 21.80 -16.94
C SER A 65 -2.77 20.46 -16.61
N GLN A 66 -2.38 20.25 -15.34
CA GLN A 66 -1.60 19.09 -14.91
C GLN A 66 -2.33 18.18 -13.93
N VAL A 67 -3.18 18.72 -13.06
CA VAL A 67 -3.72 18.00 -11.91
C VAL A 67 -5.17 17.57 -12.13
N GLN A 68 -6.01 18.48 -12.60
CA GLN A 68 -7.45 18.25 -12.76
C GLN A 68 -7.70 17.02 -13.65
N PHE A 69 -8.46 16.05 -13.11
CA PHE A 69 -8.77 14.76 -13.74
C PHE A 69 -7.59 13.78 -13.94
N ARG A 70 -6.39 14.10 -13.46
CA ARG A 70 -5.19 13.25 -13.63
C ARG A 70 -4.60 12.73 -12.32
N LEU A 71 -4.58 13.56 -11.28
CA LEU A 71 -3.97 13.22 -9.98
C LEU A 71 -5.03 12.62 -9.04
N PRO A 72 -4.95 11.33 -8.67
CA PRO A 72 -5.85 10.74 -7.69
C PRO A 72 -5.65 11.38 -6.31
N ASN A 73 -6.73 11.53 -5.54
CA ASN A 73 -6.72 12.16 -4.20
C ASN A 73 -6.21 13.62 -4.16
N ALA A 74 -6.12 14.27 -5.34
CA ALA A 74 -5.97 15.71 -5.42
C ALA A 74 -7.22 16.37 -4.84
N VAL A 75 -7.05 17.23 -3.83
CA VAL A 75 -8.15 18.05 -3.34
C VAL A 75 -8.61 18.98 -4.47
N PRO A 76 -9.88 18.93 -4.89
CA PRO A 76 -10.36 19.76 -5.98
C PRO A 76 -10.37 21.23 -5.55
N VAL A 77 -9.97 22.10 -6.48
CA VAL A 77 -10.17 23.54 -6.33
C VAL A 77 -11.66 23.82 -6.54
N ALA A 78 -12.31 24.38 -5.51
CA ALA A 78 -13.76 24.47 -5.40
C ALA A 78 -14.38 25.46 -6.41
N GLU A 79 -13.69 26.58 -6.64
CA GLU A 79 -14.12 27.69 -7.51
C GLU A 79 -12.90 28.37 -8.14
N ALA A 80 -13.14 29.14 -9.21
CA ALA A 80 -12.08 29.96 -9.80
C ALA A 80 -11.49 30.92 -8.75
N PRO A 81 -10.18 31.21 -8.81
CA PRO A 81 -9.54 32.08 -7.82
C PRO A 81 -10.18 33.46 -7.81
N ARG A 82 -10.32 34.05 -6.63
CA ARG A 82 -10.77 35.44 -6.49
C ARG A 82 -9.56 36.35 -6.37
N PHE A 83 -9.45 37.31 -7.27
CA PHE A 83 -8.38 38.29 -7.28
C PHE A 83 -8.87 39.64 -6.74
N PHE A 84 -8.01 40.31 -5.99
CA PHE A 84 -8.25 41.65 -5.45
C PHE A 84 -7.13 42.57 -5.97
N PRO A 85 -7.26 43.13 -7.20
CA PRO A 85 -6.21 43.93 -7.83
C PRO A 85 -5.74 45.12 -6.99
N GLU A 86 -6.69 45.83 -6.36
CA GLU A 86 -6.43 46.94 -5.45
C GLU A 86 -5.53 46.56 -4.27
N LEU A 87 -5.61 45.30 -3.84
CA LEU A 87 -4.80 44.77 -2.77
C LEU A 87 -3.51 44.12 -3.30
N LYS A 88 -3.45 43.75 -4.58
CA LYS A 88 -2.39 42.92 -5.23
C LYS A 88 -2.33 41.46 -4.75
N TRP A 89 -3.43 40.93 -4.22
CA TRP A 89 -3.51 39.55 -3.69
C TRP A 89 -4.66 38.74 -4.32
N GLY A 90 -4.54 37.42 -4.30
CA GLY A 90 -5.58 36.46 -4.69
C GLY A 90 -5.87 35.43 -3.60
N VAL A 91 -7.00 34.72 -3.76
CA VAL A 91 -7.43 33.62 -2.90
C VAL A 91 -7.82 32.43 -3.76
N LEU A 92 -7.26 31.27 -3.42
CA LEU A 92 -7.61 29.95 -3.97
C LEU A 92 -8.25 29.10 -2.87
N ARG A 93 -9.35 28.39 -3.18
CA ARG A 93 -10.06 27.54 -2.22
C ARG A 93 -10.03 26.07 -2.65
N TYR A 94 -9.56 25.23 -1.75
CA TYR A 94 -9.60 23.78 -1.85
C TYR A 94 -10.76 23.22 -1.03
N GLN A 95 -11.56 22.32 -1.62
CA GLN A 95 -12.68 21.68 -0.93
C GLN A 95 -12.25 20.32 -0.38
N LEU A 96 -12.09 20.22 0.93
CA LEU A 96 -11.66 18.98 1.58
C LEU A 96 -12.78 17.92 1.51
N ALA A 97 -12.44 16.75 0.98
CA ALA A 97 -13.22 15.52 1.18
C ALA A 97 -12.68 14.81 2.42
N GLY A 98 -13.56 14.39 3.34
CA GLY A 98 -13.19 13.71 4.58
C GLY A 98 -13.87 12.35 4.74
N TYR A 99 -13.21 11.45 5.48
CA TYR A 99 -13.71 10.10 5.79
C TYR A 99 -14.28 9.99 7.21
N GLY A 100 -14.71 11.12 7.79
CA GLY A 100 -15.52 11.14 9.01
C GLY A 100 -15.04 12.09 10.11
N THR A 101 -13.73 12.38 10.25
CA THR A 101 -13.24 13.22 11.37
C THR A 101 -12.81 14.63 10.96
N TYR A 102 -12.58 14.87 9.66
CA TYR A 102 -12.16 16.15 9.08
C TYR A 102 -10.99 16.84 9.81
N THR A 103 -10.17 16.06 10.51
CA THR A 103 -9.01 16.53 11.25
C THR A 103 -7.79 16.12 10.44
N LEU A 104 -7.15 17.11 9.82
CA LEU A 104 -6.00 16.91 8.95
C LEU A 104 -4.75 17.51 9.59
N ILE A 105 -3.65 16.79 9.51
CA ILE A 105 -2.31 17.28 9.91
C ILE A 105 -1.33 17.02 8.78
N GLY A 106 -0.24 17.80 8.72
CA GLY A 106 0.84 17.51 7.78
C GLY A 106 1.46 16.13 8.06
N LEU A 107 1.92 15.45 7.00
CA LEU A 107 2.56 14.13 7.11
C LEU A 107 3.80 14.18 8.01
N SER A 108 4.52 15.30 8.00
CA SER A 108 5.64 15.59 8.92
C SER A 108 5.22 15.48 10.39
N ASP A 109 4.11 16.11 10.76
CA ASP A 109 3.58 16.08 12.12
C ASP A 109 3.01 14.71 12.48
N TYR A 110 2.38 14.03 11.52
CA TYR A 110 1.89 12.67 11.70
C TYR A 110 3.05 11.72 12.07
N TRP A 111 4.13 11.70 11.30
CA TRP A 111 5.24 10.76 11.56
C TRP A 111 6.02 11.05 12.85
N ARG A 112 6.07 12.30 13.29
CA ARG A 112 6.75 12.71 14.54
C ARG A 112 5.99 12.33 15.81
N ARG A 113 4.72 11.97 15.70
CA ARG A 113 3.94 11.54 16.86
C ARG A 113 4.53 10.26 17.49
N PRO A 114 4.73 10.23 18.82
CA PRO A 114 5.30 9.08 19.50
C PRO A 114 4.42 7.84 19.40
N GLU A 115 3.09 8.01 19.32
CA GLU A 115 2.13 6.92 19.15
C GLU A 115 2.14 6.28 17.75
N VAL A 116 2.69 6.97 16.74
CA VAL A 116 2.78 6.44 15.38
C VAL A 116 3.96 5.48 15.29
N THR A 117 3.66 4.20 15.14
CA THR A 117 4.65 3.13 14.97
C THR A 117 5.30 3.17 13.58
N VAL A 118 6.44 2.49 13.41
CA VAL A 118 7.10 2.32 12.09
C VAL A 118 6.12 1.72 11.08
N ALA A 119 5.35 0.70 11.48
CA ALA A 119 4.38 0.05 10.61
C ALA A 119 3.26 1.00 10.14
N GLN A 120 2.76 1.87 11.02
CA GLN A 120 1.77 2.89 10.64
C GLN A 120 2.36 3.95 9.71
N ALA A 121 3.58 4.42 9.99
CA ALA A 121 4.27 5.37 9.12
C ALA A 121 4.49 4.79 7.71
N VAL A 122 4.94 3.53 7.64
CA VAL A 122 5.10 2.76 6.41
C VAL A 122 3.77 2.61 5.67
N ALA A 123 2.70 2.20 6.34
CA ALA A 123 1.40 2.00 5.72
C ALA A 123 0.84 3.29 5.07
N VAL A 124 1.04 4.45 5.72
CA VAL A 124 0.65 5.74 5.14
C VAL A 124 1.47 6.08 3.90
N LEU A 125 2.79 5.83 3.94
CA LEU A 125 3.64 6.06 2.77
C LEU A 125 3.28 5.11 1.62
N GLU A 126 3.09 3.82 1.87
CA GLU A 126 2.68 2.85 0.84
C GLU A 126 1.38 3.27 0.17
N LYS A 127 0.41 3.73 0.96
CA LYS A 127 -0.85 4.26 0.45
C LYS A 127 -0.67 5.51 -0.40
N LEU A 128 0.21 6.43 0.02
CA LEU A 128 0.58 7.62 -0.75
C LEU A 128 1.21 7.24 -2.10
N LEU A 129 2.21 6.36 -2.08
CA LEU A 129 2.92 5.92 -3.27
C LEU A 129 1.98 5.18 -4.23
N ALA A 130 1.12 4.30 -3.72
CA ALA A 130 0.11 3.62 -4.52
C ALA A 130 -0.90 4.58 -5.15
N GLY A 131 -1.31 5.64 -4.44
CA GLY A 131 -2.21 6.67 -4.96
C GLY A 131 -1.57 7.56 -6.03
N LEU A 132 -0.26 7.79 -5.96
CA LEU A 132 0.50 8.58 -6.93
C LEU A 132 0.99 7.77 -8.14
N HIS A 133 1.06 6.44 -8.00
CA HIS A 133 1.55 5.55 -9.05
C HIS A 133 0.90 5.76 -10.43
N PRO A 134 -0.45 5.84 -10.56
CA PRO A 134 -1.09 6.09 -11.85
C PRO A 134 -0.74 7.46 -12.46
N TYR A 135 -0.46 8.45 -11.61
CA TYR A 135 -0.06 9.78 -12.07
C TYR A 135 1.33 9.72 -12.71
N TRP A 136 2.31 9.11 -12.02
CA TRP A 136 3.68 8.97 -12.54
C TRP A 136 3.81 8.02 -13.73
N GLN A 137 2.90 7.04 -13.88
CA GLN A 137 2.90 6.09 -15.01
C GLN A 137 2.75 6.75 -16.38
N ALA A 138 2.19 7.97 -16.47
CA ALA A 138 2.04 8.69 -17.73
C ALA A 138 3.35 9.35 -18.24
N HIS A 139 4.48 8.67 -18.04
CA HIS A 139 5.81 9.12 -18.43
C HIS A 139 6.23 8.62 -19.81
N ARG A 140 7.27 9.25 -20.36
CA ARG A 140 7.91 8.86 -21.63
C ARG A 140 9.43 8.98 -21.51
N PRO A 141 10.21 8.11 -22.14
CA PRO A 141 11.66 8.21 -22.11
C PRO A 141 12.12 9.45 -22.90
N VAL A 142 13.15 10.09 -22.40
CA VAL A 142 13.78 11.26 -23.01
C VAL A 142 15.29 11.05 -22.98
N SER A 143 15.89 10.92 -24.16
CA SER A 143 17.34 10.77 -24.32
C SER A 143 18.05 12.10 -24.11
N GLN A 144 19.30 12.06 -23.62
CA GLN A 144 20.15 13.25 -23.46
C GLN A 144 19.51 14.35 -22.58
N PHE A 145 18.73 13.94 -21.58
CA PHE A 145 18.15 14.86 -20.62
C PHE A 145 19.26 15.55 -19.83
N THR A 146 19.30 16.88 -19.87
CA THR A 146 20.27 17.68 -19.13
C THR A 146 19.68 18.07 -17.78
N TYR A 147 20.33 17.67 -16.69
CA TYR A 147 19.84 17.94 -15.34
C TYR A 147 19.70 19.44 -15.06
N GLN A 148 20.58 20.28 -15.62
CA GLN A 148 20.50 21.74 -15.50
C GLN A 148 19.16 22.33 -15.96
N ALA A 149 18.52 21.77 -16.98
CA ALA A 149 17.24 22.28 -17.50
C ALA A 149 16.10 22.17 -16.46
N SER A 150 16.23 21.20 -15.56
CA SER A 150 15.17 20.76 -14.66
C SER A 150 15.50 20.98 -13.19
N TYR A 151 16.76 20.86 -12.78
CA TYR A 151 17.20 20.89 -11.39
C TYR A 151 17.85 22.21 -10.95
N ASP A 152 18.28 23.09 -11.86
CA ASP A 152 19.04 24.31 -11.49
C ASP A 152 18.25 25.24 -10.55
N HIS A 153 16.93 25.27 -10.70
CA HIS A 153 16.02 26.03 -9.82
C HIS A 153 16.03 25.58 -8.35
N LEU A 154 16.49 24.35 -8.08
CA LEU A 154 16.64 23.80 -6.73
C LEU A 154 17.83 24.40 -6.00
N LEU A 155 18.81 24.94 -6.71
CA LEU A 155 20.01 25.56 -6.14
C LEU A 155 19.77 27.07 -5.92
N PRO A 156 20.71 27.80 -5.28
CA PRO A 156 20.74 29.25 -5.33
C PRO A 156 20.84 29.75 -6.78
N VAL A 157 20.28 30.94 -7.02
CA VAL A 157 20.40 31.63 -8.30
C VAL A 157 21.88 31.79 -8.69
N ASN A 158 22.17 31.72 -9.99
CA ASN A 158 23.53 31.80 -10.53
C ASN A 158 24.19 33.15 -10.17
N LEU A 159 23.44 34.25 -10.24
CA LEU A 159 23.88 35.58 -9.84
C LEU A 159 22.79 36.29 -9.02
N GLN A 160 23.22 37.07 -8.03
CA GLN A 160 22.42 38.07 -7.36
C GLN A 160 22.90 39.45 -7.80
N LEU A 161 21.97 40.25 -8.33
CA LEU A 161 22.23 41.59 -8.82
C LEU A 161 21.45 42.61 -7.99
N GLU A 162 21.98 43.82 -7.92
CA GLU A 162 21.30 44.97 -7.36
C GLU A 162 21.21 46.06 -8.43
N ALA A 163 19.98 46.43 -8.80
CA ALA A 163 19.70 47.60 -9.62
C ALA A 163 19.57 48.82 -8.72
N THR A 164 20.38 49.85 -8.98
CA THR A 164 20.29 51.14 -8.30
C THR A 164 20.17 52.28 -9.33
N PRO A 165 19.51 53.40 -8.97
CA PRO A 165 19.42 54.57 -9.85
C PRO A 165 20.79 55.20 -10.18
N ALA A 166 21.81 54.92 -9.35
CA ALA A 166 23.17 55.42 -9.50
C ALA A 166 24.05 54.54 -10.42
N ALA A 167 23.43 53.81 -11.36
CA ALA A 167 24.15 52.97 -12.30
C ALA A 167 25.15 53.79 -13.14
N PRO A 168 26.37 53.27 -13.38
CA PRO A 168 27.36 53.98 -14.17
C PRO A 168 26.86 54.18 -15.61
N THR A 169 27.12 55.36 -16.17
CA THR A 169 26.62 55.82 -17.49
C THR A 169 27.29 55.24 -18.76
N PRO A 170 28.46 54.54 -18.76
CA PRO A 170 29.00 53.99 -20.00
C PRO A 170 28.22 52.76 -20.49
N SER A 171 28.52 52.31 -21.72
CA SER A 171 27.95 51.09 -22.31
C SER A 171 28.31 49.86 -21.48
N LEU A 172 27.42 49.46 -20.58
CA LEU A 172 27.58 48.27 -19.75
C LEU A 172 27.59 47.01 -20.63
N PRO A 173 28.40 45.99 -20.28
CA PRO A 173 28.36 44.71 -20.97
C PRO A 173 26.96 44.09 -20.84
N LEU A 174 26.44 43.60 -21.97
CA LEU A 174 25.11 43.04 -22.05
C LEU A 174 25.09 41.61 -21.48
N LEU A 175 24.22 41.37 -20.52
CA LEU A 175 23.90 40.06 -19.98
C LEU A 175 22.52 39.65 -20.49
N THR A 176 22.51 38.75 -21.47
CA THR A 176 21.33 38.14 -22.08
C THR A 176 21.39 36.61 -21.96
N PRO A 177 20.26 35.91 -22.19
CA PRO A 177 20.23 34.46 -22.26
C PRO A 177 21.29 33.90 -23.23
N GLY A 178 21.94 32.81 -22.85
CA GLY A 178 23.05 32.19 -23.61
C GLY A 178 24.45 32.76 -23.33
N VAL A 179 24.59 33.98 -22.79
CA VAL A 179 25.93 34.52 -22.45
C VAL A 179 26.55 33.72 -21.29
N PRO A 180 27.79 33.23 -21.36
CA PRO A 180 28.43 32.48 -20.27
C PRO A 180 28.55 33.34 -19.01
N LEU A 181 28.06 32.86 -17.86
CA LEU A 181 28.08 33.65 -16.62
C LEU A 181 29.47 33.77 -15.98
N ALA A 182 30.38 32.85 -16.32
CA ALA A 182 31.77 32.85 -15.83
C ALA A 182 32.59 34.06 -16.29
N THR A 183 32.08 34.85 -17.26
CA THR A 183 32.74 36.09 -17.72
C THR A 183 32.55 37.25 -16.76
N PHE A 184 31.68 37.13 -15.75
CA PHE A 184 31.34 38.23 -14.85
C PHE A 184 31.69 37.89 -13.39
N GLY A 185 32.35 38.83 -12.72
CA GLY A 185 32.75 38.74 -11.32
C GLY A 185 31.85 39.54 -10.38
N ILE A 186 32.05 39.34 -9.07
CA ILE A 186 31.40 40.16 -8.03
C ILE A 186 31.92 41.60 -8.14
N GLY A 187 31.00 42.56 -8.18
CA GLY A 187 31.30 43.99 -8.35
C GLY A 187 31.10 44.50 -9.78
N ASP A 188 31.06 43.61 -10.77
CA ASP A 188 30.85 43.99 -12.16
C ASP A 188 29.44 44.55 -12.40
N TRP A 189 29.36 45.54 -13.28
CA TRP A 189 28.11 46.11 -13.76
C TRP A 189 27.72 45.49 -15.10
N VAL A 190 26.46 45.09 -15.22
CA VAL A 190 25.91 44.49 -16.45
C VAL A 190 24.58 45.13 -16.80
N GLN A 191 24.25 45.14 -18.09
CA GLN A 191 22.89 45.45 -18.57
C GLN A 191 22.11 44.14 -18.75
N LEU A 192 21.12 43.88 -17.90
CA LEU A 192 20.24 42.71 -18.01
C LEU A 192 19.18 42.95 -19.09
N SER A 193 18.97 41.99 -19.99
CA SER A 193 17.88 42.04 -20.98
C SER A 193 17.39 40.63 -21.32
N ASP A 194 16.15 40.52 -21.81
CA ASP A 194 15.58 39.31 -22.42
C ASP A 194 15.39 38.11 -21.47
N PHE A 195 15.57 38.31 -20.16
CA PHE A 195 15.19 37.34 -19.14
C PHE A 195 13.69 37.40 -18.83
N VAL A 196 13.16 36.28 -18.37
CA VAL A 196 11.74 36.09 -18.07
C VAL A 196 11.50 36.08 -16.56
N VAL A 197 10.48 36.80 -16.11
CA VAL A 197 10.10 36.87 -14.70
C VAL A 197 9.47 35.54 -14.23
N GLN A 198 10.07 34.92 -13.23
CA GLN A 198 9.56 33.69 -12.60
C GLN A 198 8.86 33.94 -11.26
N LYS A 199 9.36 34.91 -10.48
CA LYS A 199 8.79 35.23 -9.17
C LYS A 199 9.13 36.66 -8.80
N SER A 200 8.15 37.42 -8.31
CA SER A 200 8.36 38.73 -7.70
C SER A 200 7.97 38.70 -6.22
N ASN A 201 8.75 39.37 -5.37
CA ASN A 201 8.42 39.57 -3.96
C ASN A 201 8.46 41.06 -3.63
N PRO A 202 7.30 41.74 -3.66
CA PRO A 202 7.20 43.16 -3.39
C PRO A 202 7.78 43.57 -2.03
N ALA A 203 7.60 42.76 -0.98
CA ALA A 203 8.06 43.07 0.37
C ALA A 203 9.58 43.15 0.50
N THR A 204 10.31 42.48 -0.39
CA THR A 204 11.79 42.49 -0.41
C THR A 204 12.35 43.24 -1.62
N GLN A 205 11.49 43.79 -2.47
CA GLN A 205 11.85 44.37 -3.78
C GLN A 205 12.76 43.45 -4.60
N THR A 206 12.49 42.15 -4.58
CA THR A 206 13.27 41.16 -5.35
C THR A 206 12.46 40.52 -6.46
N VAL A 207 13.12 40.27 -7.59
CA VAL A 207 12.57 39.53 -8.72
C VAL A 207 13.53 38.40 -9.07
N THR A 208 13.01 37.18 -9.16
CA THR A 208 13.72 36.02 -9.69
C THR A 208 13.40 35.91 -11.17
N LEU A 209 14.45 35.88 -11.97
CA LEU A 209 14.43 35.83 -13.41
C LEU A 209 15.00 34.49 -13.88
N CYS A 210 14.58 34.00 -15.03
CA CYS A 210 15.21 32.87 -15.71
C CYS A 210 15.35 33.14 -17.20
N GLU A 211 16.18 32.34 -17.86
CA GLU A 211 16.25 32.35 -19.33
C GLU A 211 14.90 31.93 -19.94
N PRO A 212 14.48 32.53 -21.07
CA PRO A 212 13.28 32.13 -21.79
C PRO A 212 13.41 30.68 -22.25
N ALA A 213 12.38 29.88 -21.99
CA ALA A 213 12.35 28.49 -22.40
C ALA A 213 12.10 28.38 -23.91
N SER A 214 13.12 28.00 -24.69
CA SER A 214 12.98 27.68 -26.12
C SER A 214 12.46 26.26 -26.35
N ASP A 215 12.79 25.33 -25.45
CA ASP A 215 12.28 23.96 -25.36
C ASP A 215 12.40 23.47 -23.90
N PHE A 216 11.73 22.36 -23.57
CA PHE A 216 11.73 21.71 -22.26
C PHE A 216 13.15 21.27 -21.81
N GLN A 217 14.05 20.95 -22.74
CA GLN A 217 15.43 20.54 -22.44
C GLN A 217 16.45 21.69 -22.41
N ALA A 218 16.05 22.93 -22.72
CA ALA A 218 16.99 24.04 -22.71
C ALA A 218 17.48 24.30 -21.27
N SER A 219 18.81 24.39 -21.08
CA SER A 219 19.40 24.82 -19.81
C SER A 219 18.78 26.15 -19.38
N LYS A 220 18.36 26.24 -18.11
CA LYS A 220 17.75 27.44 -17.54
C LYS A 220 18.61 27.94 -16.39
N ARG A 221 19.24 29.10 -16.58
CA ARG A 221 19.94 29.80 -15.51
C ARG A 221 19.02 30.81 -14.84
N PHE A 222 19.14 30.93 -13.53
CA PHE A 222 18.31 31.80 -12.70
C PHE A 222 19.13 32.97 -12.15
N LEU A 223 18.55 34.16 -12.20
CA LEU A 223 19.13 35.37 -11.63
C LEU A 223 18.17 35.92 -10.57
N ARG A 224 18.71 36.57 -9.53
CA ARG A 224 17.89 37.37 -8.61
C ARG A 224 18.31 38.82 -8.68
N LEU A 225 17.36 39.68 -9.00
CA LEU A 225 17.54 41.11 -9.03
C LEU A 225 16.86 41.74 -7.82
N ARG A 226 17.60 42.52 -7.03
CA ARG A 226 17.05 43.45 -6.03
C ARG A 226 16.96 44.83 -6.65
N ILE A 227 15.80 45.46 -6.55
CA ILE A 227 15.58 46.82 -7.07
C ILE A 227 15.61 47.76 -5.88
N ALA A 228 16.58 48.66 -5.85
CA ALA A 228 16.71 49.65 -4.77
C ALA A 228 15.83 50.89 -4.98
N ASP A 229 15.17 51.01 -6.14
CA ASP A 229 14.27 52.10 -6.48
C ASP A 229 12.87 51.92 -5.83
N GLU A 230 12.23 53.03 -5.48
CA GLU A 230 10.85 53.08 -4.98
C GLU A 230 9.81 53.02 -6.11
N ALA A 231 10.23 53.13 -7.38
CA ALA A 231 9.34 53.02 -8.54
C ALA A 231 8.63 51.66 -8.60
N GLU A 232 7.28 51.68 -8.62
CA GLU A 232 6.48 50.46 -8.81
C GLU A 232 6.69 49.88 -10.21
N HIS A 233 7.27 48.68 -10.26
CA HIS A 233 7.41 47.90 -11.49
C HIS A 233 6.33 46.81 -11.53
N ASP A 234 5.52 46.77 -12.59
CA ASP A 234 4.49 45.75 -12.81
C ASP A 234 5.08 44.46 -13.40
N TRP A 235 5.70 43.65 -12.53
CA TRP A 235 6.33 42.40 -12.93
C TRP A 235 5.30 41.30 -13.20
N GLN A 236 5.01 41.06 -14.48
CA GLN A 236 4.12 39.99 -14.91
C GLN A 236 4.85 38.64 -14.97
N TYR A 237 4.22 37.58 -14.45
CA TYR A 237 4.76 36.21 -14.56
C TYR A 237 4.90 35.82 -16.04
N ASN A 238 6.04 35.23 -16.40
CA ASN A 238 6.45 34.98 -17.78
C ASN A 238 6.61 36.22 -18.68
N GLY A 239 6.56 37.43 -18.12
CA GLY A 239 6.91 38.66 -18.83
C GLY A 239 8.43 38.77 -19.03
N THR A 240 8.84 39.22 -20.21
CA THR A 240 10.24 39.52 -20.53
C THR A 240 10.62 40.89 -19.99
N ILE A 241 11.78 40.98 -19.33
CA ILE A 241 12.28 42.26 -18.82
C ILE A 241 12.93 43.09 -19.94
N GLY A 242 12.72 44.40 -19.88
CA GLY A 242 13.50 45.35 -20.69
C GLY A 242 14.93 45.53 -20.14
N PRO A 243 15.77 46.31 -20.85
CA PRO A 243 17.15 46.56 -20.44
C PRO A 243 17.21 47.23 -19.07
N LEU A 244 17.85 46.58 -18.09
CA LEU A 244 18.03 47.13 -16.75
C LEU A 244 19.46 46.98 -16.24
N PRO A 245 20.14 48.05 -15.78
CA PRO A 245 21.46 47.93 -15.20
C PRO A 245 21.41 47.26 -13.83
N GLY A 246 22.39 46.39 -13.55
CA GLY A 246 22.54 45.76 -12.24
C GLY A 246 24.00 45.48 -11.91
N GLN A 247 24.38 45.71 -10.66
CA GLN A 247 25.69 45.31 -10.15
C GLN A 247 25.62 43.90 -9.58
N ILE A 248 26.55 43.03 -9.95
CA ILE A 248 26.66 41.68 -9.40
C ILE A 248 27.14 41.77 -7.95
N ARG A 249 26.30 41.31 -7.02
CA ARG A 249 26.57 41.32 -5.57
C ARG A 249 27.04 39.97 -5.06
N ALA A 250 26.59 38.89 -5.67
CA ALA A 250 27.00 37.54 -5.31
C ALA A 250 26.87 36.60 -6.50
N THR A 251 27.74 35.59 -6.56
CA THR A 251 27.58 34.42 -7.40
C THR A 251 26.92 33.30 -6.59
N ARG A 252 26.47 32.23 -7.26
CA ARG A 252 26.00 31.00 -6.59
C ARG A 252 27.01 30.48 -5.59
N GLU A 253 28.28 30.41 -6.00
CA GLU A 253 29.38 29.92 -5.18
C GLU A 253 29.59 30.82 -3.95
N SER A 254 29.69 32.14 -4.14
CA SER A 254 29.90 33.06 -3.03
C SER A 254 28.72 33.08 -2.06
N PHE A 255 27.50 32.91 -2.57
CA PHE A 255 26.30 32.77 -1.74
C PHE A 255 26.36 31.51 -0.88
N TRP A 256 26.73 30.37 -1.45
CA TRP A 256 26.86 29.13 -0.69
C TRP A 256 28.04 29.17 0.29
N GLN A 257 29.20 29.67 -0.11
CA GLN A 257 30.34 29.83 0.79
C GLN A 257 29.98 30.72 1.98
N ALA A 258 29.37 31.89 1.75
CA ALA A 258 28.91 32.77 2.83
C ALA A 258 27.85 32.10 3.72
N LYS A 259 27.00 31.26 3.13
CA LYS A 259 25.97 30.54 3.88
C LYS A 259 26.58 29.42 4.74
N LEU A 260 27.49 28.62 4.20
CA LEU A 260 28.11 27.48 4.88
C LEU A 260 29.22 27.89 5.87
N THR A 261 29.81 29.07 5.69
CA THR A 261 30.73 29.67 6.67
C THR A 261 29.96 30.07 7.93
N GLY A 262 30.33 29.52 9.09
CA GLY A 262 29.67 29.76 10.39
C GLY A 262 28.64 28.71 10.81
N LEU A 263 28.51 27.60 10.07
CA LEU A 263 27.60 26.51 10.40
C LEU A 263 28.16 25.46 11.35
N ILE A 264 29.45 25.43 11.64
CA ILE A 264 30.13 24.26 12.23
C ILE A 264 31.05 24.70 13.38
N ASP A 265 30.89 24.06 14.55
CA ASP A 265 31.71 24.30 15.75
C ASP A 265 33.15 23.75 15.63
N GLN A 266 33.44 22.98 14.58
CA GLN A 266 34.77 22.62 14.10
C GLN A 266 34.98 23.20 12.69
N PRO A 267 36.18 23.67 12.33
CA PRO A 267 36.43 24.26 11.01
C PRO A 267 36.41 23.16 9.94
N LEU A 268 35.23 22.88 9.36
CA LEU A 268 35.17 22.28 8.03
C LEU A 268 35.54 23.38 7.05
N ASP A 269 36.73 23.28 6.48
CA ASP A 269 37.17 24.18 5.43
C ASP A 269 36.39 23.85 4.15
N VAL A 270 35.30 24.58 3.93
CA VAL A 270 34.42 24.45 2.75
C VAL A 270 35.12 24.81 1.44
N ALA A 271 36.35 25.32 1.48
CA ALA A 271 37.20 25.49 0.30
C ALA A 271 38.08 24.26 0.02
N ARG A 272 38.14 23.26 0.92
CA ARG A 272 38.83 21.99 0.63
C ARG A 272 38.10 21.22 -0.45
N ILE A 273 38.90 20.63 -1.33
CA ILE A 273 38.44 19.73 -2.39
C ILE A 273 37.80 18.47 -1.79
N THR A 274 38.37 17.96 -0.70
CA THR A 274 37.91 16.76 0.00
C THR A 274 37.51 17.06 1.44
N LEU A 275 36.44 16.41 1.88
CA LEU A 275 35.88 16.43 3.23
C LEU A 275 36.17 15.09 3.91
N GLU A 276 36.43 15.12 5.20
CA GLU A 276 36.72 13.92 6.00
C GLU A 276 35.64 13.78 7.08
N LEU A 277 35.09 12.57 7.25
CA LEU A 277 34.19 12.27 8.36
C LEU A 277 34.94 12.33 9.70
N ALA A 278 34.23 12.52 10.82
CA ALA A 278 34.88 12.65 12.12
C ALA A 278 35.60 11.35 12.56
N SER A 279 35.24 10.21 11.97
CA SER A 279 35.93 8.94 12.18
C SER A 279 37.28 8.83 11.46
N GLY A 280 37.54 9.67 10.44
CA GLY A 280 38.73 9.60 9.59
C GLY A 280 38.70 8.53 8.49
N ASP A 281 37.62 7.76 8.39
CA ASP A 281 37.57 6.56 7.53
C ASP A 281 37.15 6.83 6.07
N LEU A 282 36.74 8.07 5.76
CA LEU A 282 36.15 8.38 4.45
C LEU A 282 36.53 9.78 3.98
N LEU A 283 37.08 9.84 2.75
CA LEU A 283 37.33 11.08 2.02
C LEU A 283 36.23 11.28 0.97
N LEU A 284 35.47 12.36 1.12
CA LEU A 284 34.33 12.73 0.29
C LEU A 284 34.66 13.95 -0.56
N ARG A 285 34.15 14.03 -1.80
CA ARG A 285 34.25 15.28 -2.57
C ARG A 285 33.34 16.33 -1.97
N ASN A 286 33.78 17.58 -2.01
CA ASN A 286 32.98 18.70 -1.52
C ASN A 286 31.81 18.99 -2.49
N PRO A 287 30.55 18.82 -2.07
CA PRO A 287 29.37 19.04 -2.91
C PRO A 287 29.31 20.38 -3.64
N LEU A 288 29.87 21.44 -3.04
CA LEU A 288 29.85 22.78 -3.63
C LEU A 288 30.70 22.88 -4.89
N LEU A 289 31.78 22.11 -4.95
CA LEU A 289 32.76 22.17 -6.03
C LEU A 289 32.35 21.29 -7.21
N VAL A 290 31.55 20.26 -6.95
CA VAL A 290 31.12 19.28 -7.96
C VAL A 290 29.65 19.47 -8.40
N ALA A 291 28.91 20.40 -7.80
CA ALA A 291 27.51 20.66 -8.15
C ALA A 291 27.28 20.97 -9.63
N GLU A 292 28.22 21.68 -10.25
CA GLU A 292 28.14 22.03 -11.67
C GLU A 292 28.34 20.79 -12.56
N GLU A 293 29.15 19.81 -12.12
CA GLU A 293 29.29 18.51 -12.81
C GLU A 293 27.94 17.77 -12.83
N TRP A 294 27.23 17.73 -11.69
CA TRP A 294 25.92 17.07 -11.60
C TRP A 294 24.86 17.72 -12.48
N LEU A 295 24.87 19.05 -12.61
CA LEU A 295 23.96 19.79 -13.49
C LEU A 295 24.24 19.53 -14.96
N GLN A 296 25.51 19.45 -15.33
CA GLN A 296 25.95 19.21 -16.71
C GLN A 296 25.77 17.75 -17.14
N HIS A 297 25.52 16.85 -16.19
CA HIS A 297 25.27 15.44 -16.47
C HIS A 297 24.10 15.24 -17.44
N ARG A 298 24.29 14.30 -18.37
CA ARG A 298 23.31 13.95 -19.40
C ARG A 298 23.10 12.46 -19.43
N GLN A 299 21.84 12.06 -19.44
CA GLN A 299 21.47 10.66 -19.53
C GLN A 299 20.01 10.50 -19.97
N THR A 300 19.61 9.26 -20.23
CA THR A 300 18.20 8.94 -20.49
C THR A 300 17.44 8.96 -19.17
N VAL A 301 16.26 9.57 -19.15
CA VAL A 301 15.35 9.59 -17.99
C VAL A 301 13.91 9.43 -18.45
N PHE A 302 13.00 9.12 -17.51
CA PHE A 302 11.56 9.21 -17.76
C PHE A 302 11.02 10.60 -17.41
N VAL A 303 10.22 11.17 -18.32
CA VAL A 303 9.55 12.46 -18.14
C VAL A 303 8.04 12.27 -18.14
N GLY A 304 7.40 12.59 -17.01
CA GLY A 304 5.97 12.41 -16.76
C GLY A 304 5.38 13.57 -15.96
N PRO A 305 4.06 13.56 -15.71
CA PRO A 305 3.47 14.55 -14.82
C PRO A 305 3.94 14.29 -13.38
N ILE A 306 4.28 15.37 -12.68
CA ILE A 306 4.74 15.37 -11.29
C ILE A 306 3.98 16.42 -10.47
N HIS A 307 3.96 16.23 -9.15
CA HIS A 307 3.45 17.26 -8.23
C HIS A 307 4.43 18.45 -8.20
N GLY A 308 5.73 18.18 -8.29
CA GLY A 308 6.77 19.21 -8.44
C GLY A 308 7.29 19.76 -7.11
N ASP A 309 6.44 19.88 -6.10
CA ASP A 309 6.84 20.16 -4.71
C ASP A 309 6.10 19.24 -3.72
N LEU A 310 6.31 17.93 -3.84
CA LEU A 310 5.70 16.93 -2.95
C LEU A 310 6.41 16.88 -1.58
N ASN A 311 6.35 17.99 -0.85
CA ASN A 311 6.93 18.10 0.49
C ASN A 311 5.96 17.59 1.57
N LEU A 312 6.45 17.34 2.80
CA LEU A 312 5.65 16.71 3.86
C LEU A 312 4.53 17.59 4.45
N GLU A 313 4.51 18.89 4.16
CA GLU A 313 3.42 19.80 4.57
C GLU A 313 2.30 19.83 3.52
N ASN A 314 2.62 19.54 2.26
CA ASN A 314 1.66 19.48 1.15
C ASN A 314 0.87 18.16 1.13
N ILE A 315 1.21 17.22 2.01
CA ILE A 315 0.52 15.94 2.21
C ILE A 315 -0.22 16.00 3.54
N LEU A 316 -1.54 16.15 3.47
CA LEU A 316 -2.41 16.24 4.64
C LEU A 316 -2.97 14.86 4.98
N VAL A 317 -2.75 14.37 6.20
CA VAL A 317 -3.13 13.04 6.67
C VAL A 317 -4.22 13.13 7.72
N GLU A 318 -5.20 12.23 7.64
CA GLU A 318 -6.19 11.98 8.70
C GLU A 318 -5.60 10.97 9.72
N PRO A 319 -5.29 11.39 10.98
CA PRO A 319 -4.48 10.58 11.90
C PRO A 319 -5.04 9.19 12.22
N ASN A 320 -6.36 9.04 12.25
CA ASN A 320 -7.03 7.81 12.67
C ASN A 320 -7.09 6.76 11.56
N THR A 321 -7.12 7.18 10.29
CA THR A 321 -7.34 6.30 9.13
C THR A 321 -6.10 6.16 8.25
N GLY A 322 -5.14 7.10 8.36
CA GLY A 322 -4.01 7.20 7.45
C GLY A 322 -4.43 7.58 6.01
N ASN A 323 -5.67 8.03 5.79
CA ASN A 323 -6.07 8.64 4.52
C ASN A 323 -5.30 9.95 4.33
N PHE A 324 -5.01 10.30 3.07
CA PHE A 324 -4.28 11.53 2.75
C PHE A 324 -4.96 12.34 1.64
N ASN A 325 -4.64 13.63 1.62
CA ASN A 325 -5.08 14.62 0.67
C ASN A 325 -3.85 15.44 0.22
N LEU A 326 -3.77 15.76 -1.07
CA LEU A 326 -2.68 16.58 -1.63
C LEU A 326 -3.15 18.02 -1.85
N ILE A 327 -2.25 18.98 -1.64
CA ILE A 327 -2.48 20.41 -1.85
C ILE A 327 -1.21 21.07 -2.42
N ASP A 328 -1.33 22.33 -2.85
CA ASP A 328 -0.24 23.14 -3.38
C ASP A 328 0.37 22.63 -4.69
N TYR A 329 -0.37 22.85 -5.78
CA TYR A 329 0.00 22.37 -7.11
C TYR A 329 0.82 23.37 -7.93
N ALA A 330 1.38 24.42 -7.31
CA ALA A 330 2.01 25.52 -8.03
C ALA A 330 3.20 25.11 -8.91
N ASP A 331 3.88 24.02 -8.53
CA ASP A 331 5.03 23.48 -9.23
C ASP A 331 4.69 22.23 -10.07
N ALA A 332 3.41 21.84 -10.13
CA ALA A 332 2.94 20.70 -10.92
C ALA A 332 3.16 20.96 -12.42
N ARG A 333 3.83 20.02 -13.07
CA ARG A 333 4.28 20.12 -14.46
C ARG A 333 4.64 18.74 -15.01
N ARG A 334 4.97 18.66 -16.30
CA ARG A 334 5.68 17.50 -16.83
C ARG A 334 7.18 17.72 -16.66
N ASP A 335 7.86 16.81 -16.00
CA ASP A 335 9.31 16.87 -15.78
C ASP A 335 9.88 15.47 -15.48
N HIS A 336 11.16 15.38 -15.10
CA HIS A 336 11.77 14.14 -14.64
C HIS A 336 10.92 13.47 -13.54
N THR A 337 10.43 12.26 -13.81
CA THR A 337 9.44 11.56 -12.98
C THR A 337 9.91 11.34 -11.53
N LEU A 338 11.21 11.25 -11.30
CA LEU A 338 11.77 11.01 -9.96
C LEU A 338 11.70 12.22 -9.02
N HIS A 339 11.39 13.43 -9.51
CA HIS A 339 11.35 14.66 -8.69
C HIS A 339 10.56 14.49 -7.39
N ASP A 340 9.36 13.89 -7.46
CA ASP A 340 8.49 13.74 -6.29
C ASP A 340 9.11 12.78 -5.25
N LEU A 341 9.76 11.70 -5.68
CA LEU A 341 10.42 10.72 -4.81
C LEU A 341 11.71 11.28 -4.19
N LEU A 342 12.52 11.98 -4.99
CA LEU A 342 13.72 12.68 -4.54
C LEU A 342 13.40 13.77 -3.51
N ARG A 343 12.28 14.47 -3.72
CA ARG A 343 11.75 15.45 -2.77
C ARG A 343 11.35 14.80 -1.45
N LEU A 344 10.65 13.66 -1.49
CA LEU A 344 10.27 12.91 -0.28
C LEU A 344 11.49 12.43 0.52
N GLU A 345 12.51 11.85 -0.13
CA GLU A 345 13.73 11.41 0.54
C GLU A 345 14.45 12.60 1.20
N THR A 346 14.57 13.72 0.48
CA THR A 346 15.16 14.95 1.01
C THR A 346 14.43 15.47 2.25
N GLU A 347 13.09 15.38 2.27
CA GLU A 347 12.31 15.80 3.42
C GLU A 347 12.46 14.82 4.61
N ILE A 348 12.63 13.52 4.39
CA ILE A 348 12.97 12.58 5.48
C ILE A 348 14.33 12.96 6.08
N ILE A 349 15.34 13.17 5.25
CA ILE A 349 16.70 13.54 5.70
C ILE A 349 16.72 14.87 6.47
N THR A 350 15.90 15.83 6.06
CA THR A 350 15.92 17.19 6.64
C THR A 350 14.87 17.43 7.71
N LYS A 351 13.82 16.61 7.82
CA LYS A 351 12.72 16.84 8.78
C LYS A 351 12.46 15.69 9.74
N LEU A 352 12.67 14.43 9.35
CA LEU A 352 12.39 13.27 10.21
C LEU A 352 13.65 12.72 10.86
N LEU A 353 14.68 12.42 10.06
CA LEU A 353 15.95 11.89 10.53
C LEU A 353 16.65 12.76 11.60
N PRO A 354 16.65 14.11 11.52
CA PRO A 354 17.26 14.94 12.57
C PRO A 354 16.63 14.73 13.95
N HIS A 355 15.34 14.36 13.99
CA HIS A 355 14.61 14.11 15.22
C HIS A 355 15.07 12.77 15.86
N GLU A 356 15.14 11.70 15.08
CA GLU A 356 15.62 10.38 15.55
C GLU A 356 17.09 10.45 15.99
N ILE A 357 17.96 11.10 15.20
CA ILE A 357 19.37 11.29 15.54
C ILE A 357 19.53 12.04 16.86
N ARG A 358 18.76 13.11 17.09
CA ARG A 358 18.81 13.85 18.35
C ARG A 358 18.30 13.02 19.52
N GLN A 359 17.18 12.31 19.36
CA GLN A 359 16.60 11.47 20.41
C GLN A 359 17.57 10.39 20.89
N GLN A 360 18.38 9.86 19.99
CA GLN A 360 19.32 8.78 20.26
C GLN A 360 20.77 9.26 20.44
N ALA A 361 21.01 10.57 20.42
CA ALA A 361 22.33 11.18 20.52
C ALA A 361 23.35 10.61 19.52
N LEU A 362 22.92 10.37 18.28
CA LEU A 362 23.74 9.76 17.23
C LEU A 362 24.62 10.79 16.52
N MET A 363 25.72 10.33 15.94
CA MET A 363 26.63 11.14 15.13
C MET A 363 26.03 11.36 13.73
N PRO A 364 25.78 12.62 13.29
CA PRO A 364 24.92 12.87 12.12
C PRO A 364 25.42 12.29 10.79
N ALA A 365 26.67 12.58 10.42
CA ALA A 365 27.22 12.22 9.12
C ALA A 365 27.50 10.71 9.04
N GLU A 366 27.95 10.11 10.13
CA GLU A 366 28.23 8.69 10.28
C GLU A 366 26.94 7.85 10.24
N THR A 367 25.89 8.31 10.93
CA THR A 367 24.58 7.65 10.89
C THR A 367 24.02 7.68 9.47
N LEU A 368 24.12 8.82 8.79
CA LEU A 368 23.68 8.95 7.40
C LEU A 368 24.50 8.07 6.44
N ALA A 369 25.81 7.98 6.64
CA ALA A 369 26.69 7.10 5.88
C ALA A 369 26.32 5.62 6.05
N GLY A 370 26.02 5.18 7.29
CA GLY A 370 25.51 3.84 7.58
C GLY A 370 24.18 3.56 6.86
N ILE A 371 23.21 4.48 7.00
CA ILE A 371 21.92 4.39 6.30
C ILE A 371 22.13 4.29 4.78
N TYR A 372 22.95 5.15 4.18
CA TYR A 372 23.19 5.12 2.74
C TYR A 372 23.96 3.89 2.28
N SER A 373 24.90 3.38 3.08
CA SER A 373 25.58 2.09 2.84
C SER A 373 24.56 0.95 2.79
N GLY A 374 23.66 0.90 3.78
CA GLY A 374 22.61 -0.12 3.83
C GLY A 374 21.64 -0.01 2.65
N LEU A 375 21.17 1.20 2.32
CA LEU A 375 20.27 1.43 1.19
C LEU A 375 20.93 1.07 -0.16
N ALA A 376 22.23 1.33 -0.32
CA ALA A 376 22.96 0.97 -1.53
C ALA A 376 23.09 -0.55 -1.71
N ARG A 377 23.23 -1.31 -0.62
CA ARG A 377 23.27 -2.80 -0.66
C ARG A 377 21.92 -3.43 -1.01
N LEU A 378 20.81 -2.71 -0.80
CA LEU A 378 19.45 -3.20 -1.03
C LEU A 378 18.93 -2.95 -2.46
N ALA A 379 19.68 -2.27 -3.32
CA ALA A 379 19.30 -1.98 -4.70
C ALA A 379 20.30 -2.62 -5.70
N PRO A 380 19.87 -3.23 -6.83
CA PRO A 380 18.51 -3.32 -7.39
C PRO A 380 17.82 -4.70 -7.22
N VAL A 381 18.45 -5.65 -6.51
CA VAL A 381 17.92 -7.01 -6.30
C VAL A 381 18.08 -7.40 -4.83
N ALA A 382 16.98 -7.53 -4.07
CA ALA A 382 16.79 -8.57 -3.04
C ALA A 382 15.51 -8.35 -2.21
N ASN A 383 14.71 -9.42 -2.10
CA ASN A 383 13.78 -9.64 -1.00
C ASN A 383 14.59 -9.93 0.28
N GLY A 384 14.21 -9.30 1.40
CA GLY A 384 14.81 -9.54 2.72
C GLY A 384 15.71 -8.38 3.17
N VAL A 385 15.15 -7.49 3.99
CA VAL A 385 15.94 -6.49 4.72
C VAL A 385 16.38 -7.12 6.03
N THR A 386 17.68 -7.33 6.21
CA THR A 386 18.27 -7.63 7.51
C THR A 386 18.19 -6.41 8.43
N HIS A 387 17.78 -6.65 9.68
CA HIS A 387 17.63 -5.67 10.75
C HIS A 387 18.98 -5.10 11.19
N THR A 388 19.50 -4.14 10.45
CA THR A 388 20.45 -3.17 11.01
C THR A 388 19.80 -1.81 10.94
N ASP A 389 18.90 -1.51 11.88
CA ASP A 389 18.44 -0.14 12.07
C ASP A 389 19.59 0.67 12.69
N TRP A 390 19.98 1.74 12.01
CA TRP A 390 21.06 2.63 12.46
C TRP A 390 20.60 3.55 13.59
N GLY A 391 19.77 3.06 14.50
CA GLY A 391 19.06 3.87 15.49
C GLY A 391 18.01 4.81 14.88
N CYS A 392 17.63 4.65 13.61
CA CYS A 392 16.63 5.52 12.97
C CYS A 392 15.58 4.68 12.24
N PRO A 393 14.80 3.85 12.95
CA PRO A 393 13.96 2.84 12.32
C PRO A 393 12.84 3.44 11.47
N LYS A 394 12.25 4.61 11.82
CA LYS A 394 11.22 5.22 10.96
C LYS A 394 11.85 5.73 9.67
N SER A 395 12.91 6.55 9.75
CA SER A 395 13.58 7.08 8.57
C SER A 395 14.12 5.98 7.66
N TRP A 396 14.75 4.94 8.23
CA TRP A 396 15.27 3.81 7.47
C TRP A 396 14.20 3.13 6.59
N HIS A 397 13.09 2.69 7.19
CA HIS A 397 12.05 1.96 6.45
C HIS A 397 11.36 2.83 5.39
N LEU A 398 11.14 4.11 5.68
CA LEU A 398 10.56 5.04 4.72
C LEU A 398 11.50 5.29 3.53
N LEU A 399 12.81 5.42 3.76
CA LEU A 399 13.81 5.55 2.70
C LEU A 399 13.90 4.29 1.81
N VAL A 400 13.82 3.10 2.42
CA VAL A 400 13.76 1.83 1.68
C VAL A 400 12.57 1.83 0.71
N LEU A 401 11.39 2.23 1.17
CA LEU A 401 10.19 2.28 0.34
C LEU A 401 10.30 3.30 -0.80
N ILE A 402 10.84 4.49 -0.53
CA ILE A 402 11.03 5.51 -1.57
C ILE A 402 11.98 5.01 -2.64
N ARG A 403 13.14 4.45 -2.27
CA ARG A 403 14.12 3.94 -3.25
C ARG A 403 13.61 2.73 -4.01
N ARG A 404 12.82 1.86 -3.37
CA ARG A 404 12.12 0.76 -4.05
C ARG A 404 11.08 1.26 -5.04
N GLN A 405 10.35 2.31 -4.70
CA GLN A 405 9.40 2.91 -5.64
C GLN A 405 10.11 3.63 -6.78
N ALA A 406 11.25 4.27 -6.50
CA ALA A 406 12.06 4.96 -7.49
C ALA A 406 12.65 4.00 -8.52
N SER A 407 13.03 2.78 -8.13
CA SER A 407 13.59 1.79 -9.08
C SER A 407 12.63 1.41 -10.20
N VAL A 408 11.31 1.53 -9.97
CA VAL A 408 10.27 1.34 -11.01
C VAL A 408 10.31 2.41 -12.09
N TYR A 409 10.88 3.58 -11.79
CA TYR A 409 10.90 4.77 -12.65
C TYR A 409 12.32 5.17 -13.08
N LEU A 410 13.31 4.29 -12.91
CA LEU A 410 14.62 4.47 -13.50
C LEU A 410 14.58 4.10 -14.97
N ALA A 411 15.22 4.90 -15.82
CA ALA A 411 15.45 4.55 -17.22
C ALA A 411 16.26 3.25 -17.35
N GLU A 412 17.16 3.01 -16.40
CA GLU A 412 17.94 1.78 -16.26
C GLU A 412 17.63 1.12 -14.90
N PRO A 413 16.74 0.12 -14.83
CA PRO A 413 16.20 -0.44 -13.57
C PRO A 413 17.23 -0.97 -12.56
N GLU A 414 18.47 -1.19 -12.99
CA GLU A 414 19.56 -1.72 -12.17
C GLU A 414 20.61 -0.67 -11.79
N GLN A 415 20.51 0.56 -12.31
CA GLN A 415 21.50 1.60 -12.07
C GLN A 415 20.90 2.79 -11.34
N MET A 416 21.39 3.02 -10.12
CA MET A 416 20.96 4.13 -9.28
C MET A 416 21.61 5.47 -9.63
N THR A 417 22.45 5.55 -10.67
CA THR A 417 23.14 6.77 -11.12
C THR A 417 22.15 7.90 -11.39
N GLU A 418 21.04 7.61 -12.05
CA GLU A 418 19.93 8.55 -12.30
C GLU A 418 19.37 9.15 -11.02
N TYR A 419 19.13 8.28 -10.04
CA TYR A 419 18.57 8.65 -8.75
C TYR A 419 19.57 9.48 -7.94
N TYR A 420 20.81 9.02 -7.83
CA TYR A 420 21.86 9.67 -7.06
C TYR A 420 22.21 11.05 -7.60
N ASN A 421 22.29 11.23 -8.92
CA ASN A 421 22.54 12.55 -9.50
C ASN A 421 21.44 13.57 -9.15
N GLY A 422 20.17 13.16 -9.21
CA GLY A 422 19.05 14.01 -8.81
C GLY A 422 19.02 14.27 -7.30
N LEU A 423 19.33 13.26 -6.49
CA LEU A 423 19.34 13.36 -5.03
C LEU A 423 20.45 14.30 -4.52
N CYS A 424 21.64 14.27 -5.12
CA CYS A 424 22.72 15.23 -4.84
C CYS A 424 22.23 16.69 -4.97
N LEU A 425 21.52 17.00 -6.06
CA LEU A 425 21.01 18.34 -6.35
C LEU A 425 19.88 18.76 -5.39
N TYR A 426 19.00 17.83 -5.04
CA TYR A 426 17.93 18.10 -4.06
C TYR A 426 18.47 18.34 -2.65
N LEU A 427 19.39 17.47 -2.18
CA LEU A 427 20.00 17.59 -0.86
C LEU A 427 20.84 18.88 -0.76
N LEU A 428 21.69 19.16 -1.75
CA LEU A 428 22.45 20.41 -1.76
C LEU A 428 21.53 21.63 -1.89
N GLY A 429 20.49 21.55 -2.73
CA GLY A 429 19.49 22.60 -2.89
C GLY A 429 18.74 22.91 -1.59
N ALA A 430 18.45 21.91 -0.76
CA ALA A 430 17.78 22.08 0.54
C ALA A 430 18.57 23.01 1.48
N THR A 431 19.91 23.01 1.40
CA THR A 431 20.77 23.90 2.19
C THR A 431 20.51 25.38 1.91
N LYS A 432 19.82 25.77 0.81
CA LYS A 432 19.52 27.18 0.49
C LYS A 432 18.41 27.78 1.35
N PHE A 433 17.55 26.96 1.96
CA PHE A 433 16.41 27.47 2.74
C PHE A 433 16.84 27.86 4.17
N LYS A 434 16.25 28.93 4.72
CA LYS A 434 16.58 29.43 6.08
C LYS A 434 15.84 28.69 7.20
N ASN A 435 14.78 27.96 6.87
CA ASN A 435 13.88 27.30 7.81
C ASN A 435 14.57 26.09 8.44
N LEU A 436 15.51 25.47 7.71
CA LEU A 436 16.38 24.44 8.27
C LEU A 436 17.24 24.97 9.44
N ARG A 437 17.63 26.25 9.43
CA ARG A 437 18.33 26.92 10.55
C ARG A 437 17.42 27.37 11.68
N GLN A 438 16.14 27.51 11.39
CA GLN A 438 15.13 27.93 12.36
C GLN A 438 14.40 26.72 12.96
N ALA A 439 14.68 25.52 12.45
CA ALA A 439 14.12 24.29 12.97
C ALA A 439 14.57 24.07 14.42
N PRO A 440 13.75 23.43 15.27
CA PRO A 440 14.16 23.08 16.63
C PRO A 440 15.45 22.26 16.67
N SER A 441 15.69 21.48 15.61
CA SER A 441 16.87 20.63 15.42
C SER A 441 18.11 21.35 14.89
N ALA A 442 18.03 22.64 14.54
CA ALA A 442 19.13 23.37 13.92
C ALA A 442 20.45 23.29 14.73
N PRO A 443 21.62 23.22 14.06
CA PRO A 443 21.82 23.25 12.60
C PRO A 443 21.68 21.88 11.90
N LEU A 444 21.31 20.83 12.63
CA LEU A 444 21.35 19.43 12.17
C LEU A 444 20.66 19.14 10.82
N PRO A 445 19.47 19.67 10.50
CA PRO A 445 18.85 19.47 9.18
C PRO A 445 19.70 19.92 8.00
N GLU A 446 20.34 21.08 8.12
CA GLU A 446 21.17 21.65 7.06
C GLU A 446 22.47 20.85 6.91
N TRP A 447 23.03 20.38 8.02
CA TRP A 447 24.19 19.50 8.03
C TRP A 447 23.92 18.15 7.35
N LEU A 448 22.80 17.50 7.68
CA LEU A 448 22.43 16.21 7.08
C LEU A 448 22.17 16.35 5.58
N ALA A 449 21.60 17.47 5.13
CA ALA A 449 21.47 17.76 3.71
C ALA A 449 22.84 17.88 3.01
N PHE A 450 23.77 18.64 3.61
CA PHE A 450 25.10 18.83 3.05
C PHE A 450 25.92 17.53 2.99
N TRP A 451 26.03 16.81 4.11
CA TRP A 451 26.73 15.51 4.15
C TRP A 451 26.02 14.46 3.31
N GLY A 452 24.68 14.48 3.26
CA GLY A 452 23.90 13.61 2.39
C GLY A 452 24.27 13.81 0.92
N ALA A 453 24.45 15.05 0.45
CA ALA A 453 24.91 15.31 -0.91
C ALA A 453 26.32 14.74 -1.15
N ALA A 454 27.25 14.91 -0.21
CA ALA A 454 28.62 14.39 -0.31
C ALA A 454 28.67 12.84 -0.34
N LEU A 455 27.88 12.19 0.52
CA LEU A 455 27.77 10.73 0.58
C LEU A 455 27.07 10.15 -0.65
N THR A 456 26.04 10.84 -1.15
CA THR A 456 25.34 10.44 -2.39
C THR A 456 26.27 10.56 -3.59
N ASP A 457 27.09 11.61 -3.66
CA ASP A 457 28.11 11.75 -4.70
C ASP A 457 29.12 10.61 -4.67
N HIS A 458 29.58 10.22 -3.49
CA HIS A 458 30.49 9.09 -3.34
C HIS A 458 29.89 7.78 -3.90
N LEU A 459 28.60 7.53 -3.66
CA LEU A 459 27.87 6.42 -4.27
C LEU A 459 27.68 6.60 -5.78
N LEU A 460 27.42 7.82 -6.25
CA LEU A 460 27.29 8.15 -7.67
C LEU A 460 28.59 7.85 -8.45
N GLN A 461 29.75 8.07 -7.83
CA GLN A 461 31.05 7.71 -8.40
C GLN A 461 31.35 6.19 -8.36
N GLY A 462 30.42 5.37 -7.83
CA GLY A 462 30.54 3.91 -7.77
C GLY A 462 31.34 3.40 -6.56
N TYR A 463 31.69 4.26 -5.60
CA TYR A 463 32.39 3.83 -4.39
C TYR A 463 31.43 3.25 -3.36
N THR A 464 31.93 2.30 -2.56
CA THR A 464 31.17 1.69 -1.47
C THR A 464 31.35 2.47 -0.17
N LEU A 465 30.24 2.74 0.52
CA LEU A 465 30.30 3.31 1.86
C LEU A 465 30.60 2.24 2.92
N PRO A 466 31.46 2.52 3.93
CA PRO A 466 31.77 1.58 4.99
C PRO A 466 30.52 1.22 5.80
N SER A 467 30.45 -0.03 6.25
CA SER A 467 29.51 -0.41 7.31
C SER A 467 30.05 0.10 8.63
N ILE A 468 29.62 1.28 9.06
CA ILE A 468 30.05 1.89 10.33
C ILE A 468 29.28 1.21 11.47
N PRO A 469 29.87 0.33 12.29
CA PRO A 469 29.12 -0.32 13.38
C PRO A 469 28.64 0.73 14.39
N TRP A 470 27.36 0.70 14.75
CA TRP A 470 26.86 1.49 15.87
C TRP A 470 27.59 1.02 17.15
N ARG A 471 28.15 1.94 17.96
CA ARG A 471 29.01 1.57 19.10
C ARG A 471 28.24 0.92 20.26
N GLN A 472 28.77 -0.22 20.71
CA GLN A 472 28.68 -0.93 22.00
C GLN A 472 27.82 -0.31 23.14
N ALA A 473 26.74 -1.00 23.51
CA ALA A 473 26.20 -1.10 24.88
C ALA A 473 26.27 -2.59 25.32
N PRO A 474 26.39 -2.91 26.63
CA PRO A 474 27.21 -4.01 27.13
C PRO A 474 26.64 -5.41 26.92
N GLU A 475 27.56 -6.33 26.59
CA GLU A 475 27.52 -7.80 26.62
C GLU A 475 26.15 -8.50 26.62
N ALA A 476 25.74 -8.97 25.45
CA ALA A 476 25.05 -10.26 25.34
C ALA A 476 25.67 -11.05 24.18
N ALA A 477 26.61 -11.92 24.55
CA ALA A 477 27.18 -13.07 23.85
C ALA A 477 27.15 -13.11 22.31
N ALA A 478 28.35 -13.08 21.74
CA ALA A 478 28.65 -13.34 20.35
C ALA A 478 28.01 -14.63 19.80
N CYS A 479 27.43 -14.52 18.61
CA CYS A 479 27.47 -15.56 17.59
C CYS A 479 27.68 -14.87 16.25
N GLU A 480 28.90 -14.96 15.71
CA GLU A 480 29.13 -14.70 14.30
C GLU A 480 28.36 -15.74 13.49
N PRO A 481 27.53 -15.37 12.50
CA PRO A 481 26.99 -16.35 11.57
C PRO A 481 28.00 -16.60 10.44
N PRO A 482 28.18 -17.87 10.03
CA PRO A 482 29.02 -18.24 8.90
C PRO A 482 28.35 -17.86 7.58
N ILE A 483 29.14 -17.89 6.51
CA ILE A 483 28.74 -17.69 5.12
C ILE A 483 27.56 -18.62 4.78
N ALA A 484 26.36 -18.06 4.55
CA ALA A 484 25.13 -18.84 4.38
C ALA A 484 25.09 -19.53 3.01
N THR A 485 24.86 -20.84 3.05
CA THR A 485 24.49 -21.68 1.90
C THR A 485 22.96 -21.71 1.75
N GLU A 486 22.50 -22.07 0.55
CA GLU A 486 21.20 -21.84 -0.11
C GLU A 486 19.89 -22.32 0.60
N ALA A 487 19.86 -22.56 1.91
CA ALA A 487 18.67 -23.07 2.64
C ALA A 487 18.19 -22.24 3.85
N GLU A 488 18.95 -21.23 4.30
CA GLU A 488 18.62 -20.47 5.52
C GLU A 488 17.69 -19.28 5.23
N ILE A 489 16.48 -19.31 5.79
CA ILE A 489 15.58 -18.15 5.86
C ILE A 489 15.42 -17.73 7.32
N PHE A 490 15.28 -16.42 7.55
CA PHE A 490 14.98 -15.89 8.88
C PHE A 490 13.53 -15.44 8.97
N LEU A 491 12.74 -16.09 9.83
CA LEU A 491 11.35 -15.72 10.09
C LEU A 491 11.26 -14.94 11.42
N PRO A 492 10.90 -13.64 11.40
CA PRO A 492 10.78 -12.87 12.64
C PRO A 492 9.66 -13.44 13.51
N HIS A 493 10.01 -13.95 14.69
CA HIS A 493 9.07 -14.60 15.60
C HIS A 493 8.93 -13.88 16.95
N HIS A 494 9.70 -12.82 17.20
CA HIS A 494 9.55 -11.97 18.40
C HIS A 494 8.38 -10.96 18.24
N TYR A 495 8.10 -10.56 17.00
CA TYR A 495 6.97 -9.75 16.58
C TYR A 495 6.26 -10.42 15.38
N VAL A 496 5.05 -9.98 15.05
CA VAL A 496 4.31 -10.45 13.88
C VAL A 496 4.74 -9.63 12.67
N ALA A 497 5.19 -10.27 11.59
CA ALA A 497 5.56 -9.57 10.35
C ALA A 497 4.40 -8.73 9.80
N ALA A 498 4.73 -7.61 9.16
CA ALA A 498 3.75 -6.80 8.44
C ALA A 498 3.19 -7.59 7.26
N TRP A 499 1.99 -7.21 6.81
CA TRP A 499 1.44 -7.78 5.58
C TRP A 499 2.30 -7.34 4.39
N ALA A 500 2.65 -8.28 3.52
CA ALA A 500 3.37 -8.02 2.28
C ALA A 500 3.00 -9.08 1.24
N PRO A 501 2.83 -8.73 -0.04
CA PRO A 501 2.46 -9.71 -1.05
C PRO A 501 3.55 -10.80 -1.15
N PRO A 502 3.16 -12.08 -1.27
CA PRO A 502 4.12 -13.15 -1.53
C PRO A 502 4.79 -12.94 -2.91
N PRO A 503 5.90 -13.64 -3.22
CA PRO A 503 6.55 -13.52 -4.51
C PRO A 503 5.59 -13.74 -5.69
N ALA A 504 5.72 -12.94 -6.74
CA ALA A 504 4.91 -13.05 -7.94
C ALA A 504 5.03 -14.46 -8.55
N GLY A 505 3.88 -15.09 -8.82
CA GLY A 505 3.80 -16.51 -9.20
C GLY A 505 3.49 -17.46 -8.04
N SER A 506 3.38 -16.97 -6.80
CA SER A 506 2.83 -17.75 -5.67
C SER A 506 1.37 -18.10 -5.91
N HIS A 507 0.96 -19.28 -5.46
CA HIS A 507 -0.41 -19.78 -5.54
C HIS A 507 -1.04 -19.76 -4.16
N ILE A 508 -1.79 -18.70 -3.83
CA ILE A 508 -2.51 -18.56 -2.55
C ILE A 508 -4.02 -18.62 -2.80
N ARG A 509 -4.73 -19.39 -1.97
CA ARG A 509 -6.18 -19.64 -2.12
C ARG A 509 -7.08 -18.56 -1.52
N PHE A 510 -6.63 -17.90 -0.47
CA PHE A 510 -7.44 -16.94 0.29
C PHE A 510 -6.87 -15.53 0.10
N GLY A 511 -7.72 -14.58 -0.28
CA GLY A 511 -7.41 -13.15 -0.22
C GLY A 511 -7.20 -12.67 1.22
N ARG A 512 -6.83 -11.40 1.36
CA ARG A 512 -6.57 -10.81 2.69
C ARG A 512 -7.88 -10.73 3.50
N ASN A 513 -7.88 -11.32 4.70
CA ASN A 513 -9.00 -11.17 5.63
C ASN A 513 -8.82 -9.91 6.47
N LEU A 514 -9.59 -8.85 6.17
CA LEU A 514 -9.52 -7.58 6.88
C LEU A 514 -10.05 -7.65 8.33
N ASP A 515 -10.83 -8.68 8.66
CA ASP A 515 -11.37 -8.91 10.00
C ASP A 515 -10.49 -9.85 10.85
N PHE A 516 -9.30 -10.23 10.38
CA PHE A 516 -8.40 -11.13 11.11
C PHE A 516 -7.84 -10.45 12.37
N ALA A 517 -8.05 -11.07 13.54
CA ALA A 517 -7.60 -10.54 14.83
C ALA A 517 -7.28 -11.64 15.84
N GLY A 518 -6.58 -11.28 16.93
CA GLY A 518 -6.44 -12.12 18.13
C GLY A 518 -5.49 -13.33 18.01
N ARG A 519 -4.66 -13.42 16.96
CA ARG A 519 -3.78 -14.58 16.70
C ARG A 519 -2.29 -14.25 16.59
N ASN A 520 -1.87 -13.13 17.19
CA ASN A 520 -0.48 -12.67 17.13
C ASN A 520 0.50 -13.61 17.82
N ARG A 521 0.04 -14.36 18.84
CA ARG A 521 0.87 -15.36 19.52
C ARG A 521 1.13 -16.56 18.60
N GLU A 522 0.10 -17.05 17.95
CA GLU A 522 0.16 -18.23 17.07
C GLU A 522 0.91 -17.92 15.78
N LEU A 523 0.79 -16.72 15.22
CA LEU A 523 1.61 -16.28 14.07
C LEU A 523 3.11 -16.28 14.42
N ARG A 524 3.47 -15.76 15.60
CA ARG A 524 4.86 -15.80 16.10
C ARG A 524 5.33 -17.23 16.37
N GLN A 525 4.46 -18.08 16.89
CA GLN A 525 4.79 -19.48 17.13
C GLN A 525 5.00 -20.24 15.82
N LEU A 526 4.17 -20.02 14.80
CA LEU A 526 4.38 -20.55 13.45
C LEU A 526 5.73 -20.10 12.87
N ALA A 527 6.06 -18.81 12.98
CA ALA A 527 7.34 -18.29 12.50
C ALA A 527 8.52 -18.97 13.18
N ARG A 528 8.44 -19.17 14.50
CA ARG A 528 9.48 -19.88 15.28
C ARG A 528 9.61 -21.33 14.87
N LEU A 529 8.49 -22.03 14.68
CA LEU A 529 8.48 -23.46 14.35
C LEU A 529 8.91 -23.72 12.90
N LEU A 530 8.63 -22.80 11.98
CA LEU A 530 8.98 -22.90 10.56
C LEU A 530 10.39 -22.39 10.22
N GLN A 531 11.16 -21.98 11.24
CA GLN A 531 12.51 -21.44 11.08
C GLN A 531 13.46 -22.48 10.45
N ALA A 532 13.40 -23.73 10.91
CA ALA A 532 14.27 -24.80 10.44
C ALA A 532 13.86 -25.28 9.03
N PRO A 533 14.83 -25.57 8.12
CA PRO A 533 14.56 -26.27 6.87
C PRO A 533 13.84 -27.61 7.13
N GLY A 534 12.89 -27.98 6.28
CA GLY A 534 12.14 -29.24 6.36
C GLY A 534 11.11 -29.29 7.49
N SER A 535 10.90 -28.18 8.20
CA SER A 535 9.91 -28.11 9.26
C SER A 535 8.50 -28.23 8.73
N VAL A 536 7.71 -29.03 9.42
CA VAL A 536 6.30 -29.25 9.16
C VAL A 536 5.54 -28.88 10.42
N VAL A 537 4.61 -27.94 10.31
CA VAL A 537 3.77 -27.54 11.43
C VAL A 537 2.33 -27.91 11.15
N VAL A 538 1.77 -28.77 12.00
CA VAL A 538 0.38 -29.23 11.91
C VAL A 538 -0.46 -28.38 12.86
N VAL A 539 -1.23 -27.46 12.29
CA VAL A 539 -2.18 -26.62 13.01
C VAL A 539 -3.46 -27.43 13.21
N GLN A 540 -3.70 -27.86 14.45
CA GLN A 540 -4.80 -28.75 14.82
C GLN A 540 -5.82 -28.03 15.70
N GLY A 541 -7.10 -28.17 15.41
CA GLY A 541 -8.14 -27.51 16.20
C GLY A 541 -9.54 -27.74 15.64
N MET A 542 -10.56 -27.38 16.42
CA MET A 542 -11.97 -27.61 16.07
C MET A 542 -12.39 -26.85 14.79
N GLY A 543 -13.55 -27.19 14.24
CA GLY A 543 -14.14 -26.46 13.13
C GLY A 543 -14.37 -24.98 13.51
N GLY A 544 -14.16 -24.05 12.58
CA GLY A 544 -14.45 -22.62 12.81
C GLY A 544 -13.46 -21.86 13.71
N VAL A 545 -12.44 -22.54 14.26
CA VAL A 545 -11.42 -21.93 15.13
C VAL A 545 -10.39 -21.04 14.38
N GLY A 546 -10.40 -21.06 13.05
CA GLY A 546 -9.59 -20.18 12.21
C GLY A 546 -8.26 -20.75 11.70
N LYS A 547 -8.08 -22.08 11.65
CA LYS A 547 -6.82 -22.71 11.17
C LYS A 547 -6.39 -22.25 9.78
N SER A 548 -7.28 -22.34 8.79
CA SER A 548 -7.01 -21.91 7.41
C SER A 548 -6.79 -20.40 7.33
N GLN A 549 -7.46 -19.62 8.17
CA GLN A 549 -7.26 -18.17 8.26
C GLN A 549 -5.89 -17.83 8.88
N LEU A 550 -5.45 -18.57 9.90
CA LEU A 550 -4.11 -18.42 10.48
C LEU A 550 -3.02 -18.75 9.46
N ALA A 551 -3.16 -19.85 8.72
CA ALA A 551 -2.22 -20.23 7.68
C ALA A 551 -2.21 -19.22 6.51
N SER A 552 -3.37 -18.69 6.12
CA SER A 552 -3.49 -17.63 5.11
C SER A 552 -2.80 -16.34 5.57
N GLU A 553 -3.10 -15.88 6.78
CA GLU A 553 -2.50 -14.67 7.32
C GLU A 553 -0.98 -14.85 7.48
N PHE A 554 -0.52 -16.05 7.85
CA PHE A 554 0.90 -16.38 7.86
C PHE A 554 1.51 -16.28 6.46
N ALA A 555 0.88 -16.87 5.45
CA ALA A 555 1.35 -16.79 4.06
C ALA A 555 1.42 -15.34 3.55
N HIS A 556 0.47 -14.49 3.92
CA HIS A 556 0.43 -13.07 3.53
C HIS A 556 1.37 -12.16 4.32
N ARG A 557 1.86 -12.58 5.49
CA ARG A 557 2.81 -11.80 6.31
C ARG A 557 4.24 -12.30 6.18
N TYR A 558 4.40 -13.61 6.00
CA TYR A 558 5.69 -14.28 5.99
C TYR A 558 6.05 -14.86 4.62
N GLY A 559 5.12 -14.94 3.67
CA GLY A 559 5.36 -15.52 2.35
C GLY A 559 6.51 -14.87 1.58
N HIS A 560 6.75 -13.58 1.79
CA HIS A 560 7.86 -12.85 1.15
C HIS A 560 9.26 -13.31 1.62
N PHE A 561 9.38 -14.04 2.75
CA PHE A 561 10.65 -14.64 3.20
C PHE A 561 10.98 -15.95 2.46
N PHE A 562 10.06 -16.46 1.65
CA PHE A 562 10.22 -17.70 0.89
C PHE A 562 10.45 -17.38 -0.60
N PRO A 563 11.70 -17.22 -1.07
CA PRO A 563 12.01 -16.86 -2.47
C PRO A 563 11.40 -17.80 -3.52
N GLY A 564 11.18 -19.07 -3.20
CA GLY A 564 10.54 -20.02 -4.09
C GLY A 564 9.01 -19.91 -4.13
N GLY A 565 8.43 -19.00 -3.35
CA GLY A 565 6.99 -18.72 -3.30
C GLY A 565 6.21 -19.50 -2.25
N VAL A 566 4.92 -19.19 -2.20
CA VAL A 566 3.91 -19.91 -1.42
C VAL A 566 3.01 -20.72 -2.35
N PHE A 567 2.78 -22.00 -2.05
CA PHE A 567 1.82 -22.83 -2.77
C PHE A 567 0.79 -23.43 -1.80
N TRP A 568 -0.46 -23.06 -2.01
CA TRP A 568 -1.60 -23.51 -1.23
C TRP A 568 -2.34 -24.62 -1.96
N LEU A 569 -2.62 -25.72 -1.26
CA LEU A 569 -3.28 -26.90 -1.82
C LEU A 569 -4.44 -27.31 -0.90
N SER A 570 -5.60 -27.61 -1.48
CA SER A 570 -6.68 -28.22 -0.72
C SER A 570 -6.50 -29.74 -0.64
N PHE A 571 -6.44 -30.28 0.58
CA PHE A 571 -6.40 -31.73 0.85
C PHE A 571 -7.76 -32.28 1.32
N ALA A 572 -8.82 -31.49 1.18
CA ALA A 572 -10.17 -31.86 1.63
C ALA A 572 -10.75 -33.05 0.84
N ASP A 573 -10.33 -33.23 -0.41
CA ASP A 573 -10.64 -34.40 -1.23
C ASP A 573 -9.35 -35.12 -1.64
N PRO A 574 -9.05 -36.32 -1.07
CA PRO A 574 -7.87 -37.10 -1.42
C PRO A 574 -7.71 -37.41 -2.91
N ALA A 575 -8.82 -37.57 -3.65
CA ALA A 575 -8.78 -37.85 -5.09
C ALA A 575 -8.41 -36.59 -5.91
N GLY A 576 -8.70 -35.40 -5.38
CA GLY A 576 -8.46 -34.11 -6.04
C GLY A 576 -7.04 -33.57 -5.89
N VAL A 577 -6.21 -34.09 -4.97
CA VAL A 577 -4.89 -33.51 -4.65
C VAL A 577 -3.97 -33.41 -5.87
N ALA A 578 -4.00 -34.38 -6.79
CA ALA A 578 -3.18 -34.31 -8.00
C ALA A 578 -3.53 -33.10 -8.89
N ASN A 579 -4.81 -32.72 -8.95
CA ASN A 579 -5.28 -31.53 -9.67
C ASN A 579 -4.81 -30.24 -9.01
N GLU A 580 -4.85 -30.16 -7.68
CA GLU A 580 -4.35 -29.02 -6.90
C GLU A 580 -2.86 -28.81 -7.13
N VAL A 581 -2.07 -29.90 -7.13
CA VAL A 581 -0.64 -29.85 -7.41
C VAL A 581 -0.38 -29.39 -8.84
N ALA A 582 -1.06 -29.98 -9.83
CA ALA A 582 -0.90 -29.60 -11.23
C ALA A 582 -1.30 -28.13 -11.50
N ALA A 583 -2.27 -27.59 -10.76
CA ALA A 583 -2.67 -26.18 -10.86
C ALA A 583 -1.54 -25.20 -10.52
N CYS A 584 -0.52 -25.62 -9.76
CA CYS A 584 0.65 -24.79 -9.46
C CYS A 584 1.64 -24.69 -10.63
N GLY A 585 1.58 -25.58 -11.61
CA GLY A 585 2.59 -25.71 -12.67
C GLY A 585 2.80 -24.51 -13.60
N PRO A 586 1.79 -23.68 -13.91
CA PRO A 586 1.99 -22.44 -14.66
C PRO A 586 2.78 -21.36 -13.90
N SER A 587 3.12 -21.57 -12.63
CA SER A 587 3.87 -20.61 -11.82
C SER A 587 5.24 -20.28 -12.43
N SER A 588 5.57 -18.99 -12.52
CA SER A 588 6.91 -18.51 -12.90
C SER A 588 8.01 -18.87 -11.89
N LEU A 589 7.65 -19.32 -10.69
CA LEU A 589 8.56 -19.76 -9.63
C LEU A 589 8.93 -21.24 -9.73
N LEU A 590 8.33 -21.96 -10.69
CA LEU A 590 8.63 -23.34 -11.04
C LEU A 590 9.30 -23.41 -12.42
N PRO A 591 10.00 -24.52 -12.72
CA PRO A 591 10.61 -24.74 -14.03
C PRO A 591 9.53 -24.76 -15.11
N GLN A 592 9.72 -23.98 -16.16
CA GLN A 592 8.78 -23.93 -17.28
C GLN A 592 8.90 -25.19 -18.15
N HIS A 593 7.77 -25.80 -18.51
CA HIS A 593 7.70 -26.93 -19.45
C HIS A 593 6.96 -26.50 -20.73
N PRO A 594 7.60 -26.59 -21.92
CA PRO A 594 6.90 -26.38 -23.19
C PRO A 594 5.75 -27.38 -23.33
N GLY A 595 4.50 -26.90 -23.45
CA GLY A 595 3.34 -27.79 -23.53
C GLY A 595 2.90 -28.41 -22.19
N PHE A 596 3.23 -27.80 -21.03
CA PHE A 596 2.79 -28.29 -19.71
C PHE A 596 1.29 -28.65 -19.66
N ALA A 597 0.44 -27.82 -20.26
CA ALA A 597 -1.01 -28.00 -20.28
C ALA A 597 -1.49 -29.22 -21.11
N GLU A 598 -0.62 -29.78 -21.95
CA GLU A 598 -0.92 -30.93 -22.82
C GLU A 598 -0.47 -32.26 -22.19
N LEU A 599 0.32 -32.21 -21.11
CA LEU A 599 0.76 -33.39 -20.38
C LEU A 599 -0.42 -34.06 -19.64
N PRO A 600 -0.41 -35.39 -19.49
CA PRO A 600 -1.32 -36.09 -18.58
C PRO A 600 -1.19 -35.57 -17.14
N LEU A 601 -2.31 -35.55 -16.39
CA LEU A 601 -2.34 -35.04 -15.01
C LEU A 601 -1.25 -35.63 -14.08
N PRO A 602 -0.93 -36.95 -14.11
CA PRO A 602 0.15 -37.50 -13.29
C PRO A 602 1.52 -36.91 -13.62
N GLU A 603 1.78 -36.60 -14.89
CA GLU A 603 3.04 -36.00 -15.36
C GLU A 603 3.10 -34.52 -14.99
N GLN A 604 1.99 -33.78 -15.11
CA GLN A 604 1.89 -32.40 -14.61
C GLN A 604 2.19 -32.32 -13.12
N ALA A 605 1.58 -33.20 -12.31
CA ALA A 605 1.79 -33.25 -10.88
C ALA A 605 3.23 -33.64 -10.52
N ALA A 606 3.82 -34.60 -11.23
CA ALA A 606 5.22 -34.99 -11.05
C ALA A 606 6.19 -33.84 -11.38
N TRP A 607 5.93 -33.09 -12.44
CA TRP A 607 6.75 -31.94 -12.84
C TRP A 607 6.77 -30.84 -11.77
N VAL A 608 5.60 -30.50 -11.21
CA VAL A 608 5.48 -29.53 -10.12
C VAL A 608 6.27 -29.98 -8.90
N ARG A 609 6.16 -31.27 -8.52
CA ARG A 609 6.90 -31.84 -7.39
C ARG A 609 8.41 -31.76 -7.59
N GLN A 610 8.91 -32.06 -8.78
CA GLN A 610 10.33 -31.87 -9.12
C GLN A 610 10.76 -30.41 -8.97
N GLY A 611 9.87 -29.45 -9.27
CA GLY A 611 10.10 -28.03 -9.01
C GLY A 611 10.22 -27.71 -7.52
N TRP A 612 9.37 -28.30 -6.67
CA TRP A 612 9.40 -28.14 -5.21
C TRP A 612 10.62 -28.78 -4.55
N ASP A 613 11.18 -29.84 -5.15
CA ASP A 613 12.38 -30.55 -4.66
C ASP A 613 13.70 -29.81 -4.95
N ARG A 614 13.66 -28.62 -5.55
CA ARG A 614 14.85 -27.78 -5.73
C ARG A 614 15.28 -27.10 -4.42
N PRO A 615 16.58 -26.77 -4.24
CA PRO A 615 17.12 -26.14 -3.03
C PRO A 615 16.77 -24.64 -2.95
N VAL A 616 15.49 -24.30 -3.06
CA VAL A 616 14.98 -22.94 -2.91
C VAL A 616 13.92 -22.96 -1.82
N PRO A 617 14.05 -22.12 -0.78
CA PRO A 617 13.05 -22.02 0.28
C PRO A 617 11.63 -21.74 -0.22
N ARG A 618 10.69 -22.59 0.18
CA ARG A 618 9.26 -22.50 -0.20
C ARG A 618 8.37 -22.72 1.01
N LEU A 619 7.17 -22.13 0.97
CA LEU A 619 6.10 -22.43 1.91
C LEU A 619 5.02 -23.22 1.19
N LEU A 620 4.74 -24.43 1.64
CA LEU A 620 3.59 -25.21 1.20
C LEU A 620 2.51 -25.19 2.27
N VAL A 621 1.26 -24.96 1.87
CA VAL A 621 0.12 -25.04 2.77
C VAL A 621 -0.80 -26.16 2.34
N PHE A 622 -0.89 -27.22 3.16
CA PHE A 622 -1.79 -28.35 2.94
C PHE A 622 -3.02 -28.17 3.83
N ASP A 623 -4.06 -27.59 3.25
CA ASP A 623 -5.26 -27.18 3.99
C ASP A 623 -6.30 -28.31 4.03
N SER A 624 -6.80 -28.62 5.22
CA SER A 624 -7.73 -29.73 5.49
C SER A 624 -7.15 -31.13 5.20
N CYS A 625 -5.88 -31.36 5.50
CA CYS A 625 -5.25 -32.68 5.37
C CYS A 625 -5.47 -33.51 6.64
N GLU A 626 -6.42 -34.45 6.59
CA GLU A 626 -6.74 -35.32 7.73
C GLU A 626 -5.97 -36.65 7.72
N ASP A 627 -5.43 -37.05 6.56
CA ASP A 627 -4.75 -38.34 6.35
C ASP A 627 -3.23 -38.16 6.28
N VAL A 628 -2.51 -38.83 7.19
CA VAL A 628 -1.05 -38.78 7.29
C VAL A 628 -0.37 -39.50 6.13
N VAL A 629 -0.93 -40.60 5.63
CA VAL A 629 -0.39 -41.33 4.48
C VAL A 629 -0.48 -40.47 3.22
N LEU A 630 -1.57 -39.73 3.09
CA LEU A 630 -1.74 -38.76 2.02
C LEU A 630 -0.73 -37.61 2.13
N PHE A 631 -0.48 -37.09 3.34
CA PHE A 631 0.57 -36.10 3.58
C PHE A 631 1.96 -36.63 3.16
N GLU A 632 2.35 -37.83 3.63
CA GLU A 632 3.67 -38.42 3.34
C GLU A 632 3.88 -38.65 1.84
N ARG A 633 2.81 -39.00 1.11
CA ARG A 633 2.86 -39.19 -0.35
C ARG A 633 3.17 -37.90 -1.11
N TRP A 634 2.70 -36.76 -0.63
CA TRP A 634 2.68 -35.49 -1.35
C TRP A 634 3.67 -34.44 -0.82
N GLN A 635 4.26 -34.64 0.36
CA GLN A 635 5.33 -33.76 0.85
C GLN A 635 6.55 -33.78 -0.12
N PRO A 636 7.24 -32.64 -0.31
CA PRO A 636 8.53 -32.60 -0.98
C PRO A 636 9.57 -33.43 -0.23
N LEU A 637 10.53 -33.97 -0.97
CA LEU A 637 11.65 -34.73 -0.43
C LEU A 637 12.79 -33.80 0.00
N HIS A 638 12.91 -32.63 -0.61
CA HIS A 638 13.97 -31.68 -0.30
C HIS A 638 13.65 -30.80 0.94
N PRO A 639 14.58 -30.65 1.91
CA PRO A 639 14.34 -29.89 3.14
C PRO A 639 14.26 -28.36 2.95
N ALA A 640 14.38 -27.84 1.73
CA ALA A 640 14.21 -26.40 1.49
C ALA A 640 12.75 -25.94 1.71
N SER A 641 11.78 -26.84 1.53
CA SER A 641 10.37 -26.53 1.75
C SER A 641 10.02 -26.57 3.24
N ARG A 642 9.18 -25.64 3.69
CA ARG A 642 8.49 -25.70 4.97
C ARG A 642 6.99 -25.86 4.74
N ILE A 643 6.33 -26.62 5.58
CA ILE A 643 4.95 -27.04 5.34
C ILE A 643 4.06 -26.64 6.52
N ILE A 644 2.96 -25.96 6.23
CA ILE A 644 1.86 -25.79 7.18
C ILE A 644 0.76 -26.76 6.79
N VAL A 645 0.37 -27.62 7.72
CA VAL A 645 -0.77 -28.51 7.56
C VAL A 645 -1.90 -28.01 8.44
N THR A 646 -3.14 -27.94 7.95
CA THR A 646 -4.31 -27.68 8.79
C THR A 646 -5.18 -28.93 8.87
N CYS A 647 -5.59 -29.33 10.08
CA CYS A 647 -6.43 -30.51 10.28
C CYS A 647 -7.38 -30.38 11.48
N ARG A 648 -8.39 -31.23 11.54
CA ARG A 648 -9.23 -31.40 12.73
C ARG A 648 -8.49 -32.21 13.80
N PRO A 649 -8.99 -32.25 15.05
CA PRO A 649 -8.36 -33.05 16.07
C PRO A 649 -8.35 -34.54 15.70
N GLY A 650 -7.17 -35.15 15.69
CA GLY A 650 -6.95 -36.57 15.38
C GLY A 650 -5.56 -37.01 15.82
N GLU A 651 -5.26 -38.29 15.66
CA GLU A 651 -3.94 -38.85 15.96
C GLU A 651 -2.96 -38.55 14.83
N TRP A 652 -1.94 -37.74 15.13
CA TRP A 652 -0.78 -37.53 14.26
C TRP A 652 0.42 -38.24 14.88
N PRO A 653 1.07 -39.17 14.16
CA PRO A 653 2.23 -39.88 14.68
C PRO A 653 3.40 -38.90 14.89
N ALA A 654 4.26 -39.22 15.86
CA ALA A 654 5.47 -38.44 16.14
C ALA A 654 6.52 -38.67 15.04
N LEU A 655 6.37 -37.95 13.92
CA LEU A 655 7.27 -37.97 12.78
C LEU A 655 8.41 -36.95 12.96
N PRO A 656 9.66 -37.27 12.58
CA PRO A 656 10.77 -36.32 12.59
C PRO A 656 10.45 -35.07 11.75
N GLY A 657 10.71 -33.88 12.31
CA GLY A 657 10.46 -32.61 11.62
C GLY A 657 9.00 -32.12 11.68
N VAL A 658 8.07 -32.90 12.22
CA VAL A 658 6.66 -32.54 12.38
C VAL A 658 6.38 -32.04 13.79
N THR A 659 5.81 -30.84 13.92
CA THR A 659 5.40 -30.26 15.21
C THR A 659 3.91 -29.94 15.22
N LEU A 660 3.21 -30.36 16.27
CA LEU A 660 1.80 -30.02 16.48
C LEU A 660 1.65 -28.63 17.09
N LEU A 661 0.80 -27.80 16.49
CA LEU A 661 0.36 -26.52 17.01
C LEU A 661 -1.15 -26.58 17.30
N PRO A 662 -1.56 -26.84 18.56
CA PRO A 662 -2.96 -26.83 18.93
C PRO A 662 -3.50 -25.39 18.88
N LEU A 663 -4.60 -25.19 18.16
CA LEU A 663 -5.30 -23.93 18.01
C LEU A 663 -6.63 -23.98 18.77
N ALA A 664 -6.70 -23.26 19.89
CA ALA A 664 -7.87 -23.12 20.75
C ALA A 664 -8.76 -21.93 20.33
N GLU A 665 -9.88 -21.71 21.02
CA GLU A 665 -10.73 -20.52 20.82
C GLU A 665 -9.96 -19.21 21.08
N LEU A 666 -10.55 -18.06 20.71
CA LEU A 666 -9.90 -16.79 20.98
C LEU A 666 -9.88 -16.48 22.49
N PRO A 667 -8.83 -15.82 22.98
CA PRO A 667 -8.89 -15.21 24.30
C PRO A 667 -10.09 -14.25 24.38
N ARG A 668 -10.83 -14.29 25.50
CA ARG A 668 -12.05 -13.48 25.68
C ARG A 668 -11.85 -12.00 25.35
N ALA A 669 -10.71 -11.42 25.71
CA ALA A 669 -10.38 -10.02 25.41
C ALA A 669 -10.32 -9.74 23.89
N ASP A 670 -9.77 -10.67 23.12
CA ASP A 670 -9.72 -10.58 21.65
C ASP A 670 -11.10 -10.78 21.04
N SER A 671 -11.92 -11.67 21.59
CA SER A 671 -13.33 -11.85 21.19
C SER A 671 -14.14 -10.56 21.36
N ILE A 672 -13.98 -9.88 22.50
CA ILE A 672 -14.64 -8.60 22.77
C ILE A 672 -14.13 -7.54 21.79
N THR A 673 -12.82 -7.48 21.55
CA THR A 673 -12.22 -6.52 20.61
C THR A 673 -12.75 -6.74 19.20
N MET A 674 -12.87 -7.99 18.75
CA MET A 674 -13.42 -8.33 17.45
C MET A 674 -14.87 -7.86 17.29
N LEU A 675 -15.72 -8.06 18.30
CA LEU A 675 -17.10 -7.57 18.28
C LEU A 675 -17.16 -6.03 18.39
N ARG A 676 -16.31 -5.42 19.21
CA ARG A 676 -16.19 -3.97 19.44
C ARG A 676 -15.82 -3.20 18.17
N CYS A 677 -14.90 -3.73 17.37
CA CYS A 677 -14.56 -3.15 16.07
C CYS A 677 -15.76 -3.02 15.12
N GLN A 678 -16.75 -3.90 15.28
CA GLN A 678 -17.97 -3.90 14.48
C GLN A 678 -19.12 -3.15 15.16
N HIS A 679 -19.04 -2.95 16.48
CA HIS A 679 -20.03 -2.31 17.36
C HIS A 679 -19.38 -1.33 18.35
N PRO A 680 -18.98 -0.13 17.89
CA PRO A 680 -18.26 0.82 18.74
C PRO A 680 -19.06 1.28 19.97
N ASP A 681 -20.39 1.35 19.84
CA ASP A 681 -21.31 1.94 20.83
C ASP A 681 -21.86 0.94 21.87
N ALA A 682 -21.60 -0.36 21.74
CA ALA A 682 -22.09 -1.39 22.68
C ALA A 682 -21.39 -1.31 24.05
N SER A 683 -21.92 -1.87 25.14
CA SER A 683 -21.12 -1.96 26.39
C SER A 683 -20.16 -3.16 26.35
N ASP A 684 -18.99 -3.07 27.00
CA ASP A 684 -18.05 -4.22 27.06
C ASP A 684 -18.69 -5.42 27.78
N GLU A 685 -19.60 -5.15 28.72
CA GLU A 685 -20.36 -6.18 29.44
C GLU A 685 -21.26 -6.99 28.49
N VAL A 686 -21.98 -6.32 27.59
CA VAL A 686 -22.87 -7.00 26.64
C VAL A 686 -22.06 -7.75 25.59
N LEU A 687 -20.96 -7.17 25.09
CA LEU A 687 -20.07 -7.86 24.16
C LEU A 687 -19.40 -9.09 24.80
N ASN A 688 -18.99 -9.00 26.06
CA ASN A 688 -18.44 -10.12 26.81
C ASN A 688 -19.44 -11.28 26.91
N HIS A 689 -20.71 -10.99 27.21
CA HIS A 689 -21.74 -12.02 27.26
C HIS A 689 -22.10 -12.59 25.88
N ILE A 690 -22.07 -11.79 24.81
CA ILE A 690 -22.23 -12.31 23.45
C ILE A 690 -21.08 -13.25 23.12
N ALA A 691 -19.82 -12.85 23.41
CA ALA A 691 -18.63 -13.68 23.19
C ALA A 691 -18.71 -15.02 23.93
N GLU A 692 -19.21 -15.00 25.17
CA GLU A 692 -19.48 -16.19 25.98
C GLU A 692 -20.50 -17.12 25.33
N GLU A 693 -21.65 -16.59 24.91
CA GLU A 693 -22.72 -17.39 24.32
C GLU A 693 -22.33 -18.02 22.98
N VAL A 694 -21.48 -17.35 22.20
CA VAL A 694 -20.98 -17.89 20.93
C VAL A 694 -19.73 -18.76 21.10
N GLY A 695 -19.20 -18.86 22.32
CA GLY A 695 -18.09 -19.72 22.71
C GLY A 695 -16.73 -19.28 22.16
N ASP A 696 -16.50 -17.98 22.03
CA ASP A 696 -15.20 -17.39 21.65
C ASP A 696 -14.60 -17.90 20.32
N LEU A 697 -15.44 -18.50 19.46
CA LEU A 697 -15.03 -19.01 18.15
C LEU A 697 -14.95 -17.86 17.13
N PRO A 698 -13.82 -17.65 16.43
CA PRO A 698 -13.68 -16.60 15.41
C PRO A 698 -14.81 -16.57 14.39
N LEU A 699 -15.22 -17.74 13.87
CA LEU A 699 -16.33 -17.81 12.92
C LEU A 699 -17.64 -17.33 13.55
N ALA A 700 -17.95 -17.78 14.77
CA ALA A 700 -19.18 -17.44 15.45
C ALA A 700 -19.23 -15.95 15.81
N LEU A 701 -18.11 -15.40 16.27
CA LEU A 701 -17.92 -13.98 16.56
C LEU A 701 -18.06 -13.12 15.30
N ASN A 702 -17.45 -13.54 14.20
CA ASN A 702 -17.57 -12.84 12.91
C ASN A 702 -19.02 -12.82 12.42
N LEU A 703 -19.73 -13.96 12.49
CA LEU A 703 -21.14 -14.05 12.12
C LEU A 703 -22.03 -13.17 13.02
N ALA A 704 -21.84 -13.23 14.33
CA ALA A 704 -22.59 -12.42 15.29
C ALA A 704 -22.33 -10.91 15.09
N GLY A 705 -21.07 -10.52 14.93
CA GLY A 705 -20.67 -9.13 14.67
C GLY A 705 -21.27 -8.59 13.37
N HIS A 706 -21.17 -9.35 12.28
CA HIS A 706 -21.72 -8.97 10.97
C HIS A 706 -23.23 -8.83 11.02
N PHE A 707 -23.92 -9.79 11.65
CA PHE A 707 -25.37 -9.73 11.85
C PHE A 707 -25.75 -8.44 12.59
N LEU A 708 -25.13 -8.18 13.73
CA LEU A 708 -25.41 -6.99 14.53
C LEU A 708 -25.11 -5.71 13.73
N LYS A 709 -24.01 -5.65 12.98
CA LYS A 709 -23.58 -4.45 12.23
C LYS A 709 -24.57 -4.10 11.14
N ARG A 710 -25.03 -5.13 10.43
CA ARG A 710 -26.04 -4.98 9.36
C ARG A 710 -27.41 -4.57 9.91
N HIS A 711 -27.73 -4.98 11.14
CA HIS A 711 -29.04 -4.82 11.76
C HIS A 711 -29.09 -3.85 12.95
N GLN A 712 -28.08 -3.00 13.12
CA GLN A 712 -27.95 -2.07 14.25
C GLN A 712 -29.19 -1.15 14.45
N ASN A 713 -29.92 -0.84 13.38
CA ASN A 713 -31.14 -0.03 13.45
C ASN A 713 -32.39 -0.80 13.92
N TRP A 714 -32.29 -2.12 14.07
CA TRP A 714 -33.43 -3.03 14.28
C TRP A 714 -33.28 -3.91 15.51
N ILE A 715 -32.06 -4.22 15.90
CA ILE A 715 -31.77 -5.07 17.05
C ILE A 715 -30.55 -4.52 17.78
N SER A 716 -30.71 -4.24 19.08
CA SER A 716 -29.58 -3.85 19.92
C SER A 716 -28.76 -5.09 20.31
N PRO A 717 -27.48 -4.93 20.71
CA PRO A 717 -26.67 -6.03 21.22
C PRO A 717 -27.33 -6.78 22.39
N GLU A 718 -28.04 -6.07 23.27
CA GLU A 718 -28.77 -6.65 24.42
C GLU A 718 -29.95 -7.52 23.95
N GLU A 719 -30.73 -7.01 22.98
CA GLU A 719 -31.84 -7.74 22.40
C GLU A 719 -31.36 -8.97 21.60
N TYR A 720 -30.21 -8.85 20.91
CA TYR A 720 -29.56 -9.98 20.24
C TYR A 720 -29.14 -11.06 21.24
N LEU A 721 -28.46 -10.68 22.33
CA LEU A 721 -28.07 -11.59 23.40
C LEU A 721 -29.28 -12.29 24.02
N ARG A 722 -30.37 -11.55 24.28
CA ARG A 722 -31.62 -12.10 24.79
C ARG A 722 -32.20 -13.16 23.85
N ARG A 723 -32.20 -12.91 22.53
CA ARG A 723 -32.68 -13.88 21.53
C ARG A 723 -31.75 -15.09 21.39
N LEU A 724 -30.44 -14.90 21.51
CA LEU A 724 -29.46 -15.98 21.46
C LEU A 724 -29.59 -16.96 22.65
N ARG A 725 -30.03 -16.46 23.80
CA ARG A 725 -30.28 -17.22 25.04
C ARG A 725 -31.63 -17.93 25.09
N ASP A 726 -32.50 -17.72 24.10
CA ASP A 726 -33.85 -18.29 24.06
C ASP A 726 -33.81 -19.83 24.08
N PRO A 727 -34.35 -20.48 25.13
CA PRO A 727 -34.30 -21.94 25.29
C PRO A 727 -35.01 -22.70 24.16
N ALA A 728 -36.02 -22.11 23.53
CA ALA A 728 -36.74 -22.74 22.41
C ALA A 728 -35.80 -23.03 21.22
N ARG A 729 -34.76 -22.20 21.03
CA ARG A 729 -33.75 -22.38 19.98
C ARG A 729 -32.71 -23.46 20.31
N LYS A 730 -32.56 -23.85 21.59
CA LYS A 730 -31.68 -24.98 22.00
C LYS A 730 -32.30 -26.34 21.66
N GLN A 731 -33.64 -26.44 21.62
CA GLN A 731 -34.36 -27.70 21.40
C GLN A 731 -34.67 -28.00 19.91
N ASP A 732 -35.01 -27.00 19.11
CA ASP A 732 -35.40 -27.19 17.70
C ASP A 732 -34.29 -27.74 16.79
N MET A 733 -33.01 -27.61 17.19
CA MET A 733 -31.86 -28.00 16.36
C MET A 733 -31.17 -29.30 16.78
N LEU A 734 -31.57 -29.91 17.90
CA LEU A 734 -31.04 -31.20 18.38
C LEU A 734 -31.67 -32.42 17.65
N LEU A 735 -32.67 -32.20 16.79
CA LEU A 735 -33.52 -33.26 16.23
C LEU A 735 -33.21 -33.64 14.76
N GLY A 736 -32.03 -33.28 14.25
CA GLY A 736 -31.64 -33.52 12.84
C GLY A 736 -30.54 -34.55 12.62
N GLY A 737 -30.76 -35.83 12.93
CA GLY A 737 -30.16 -36.96 12.17
C GLY A 737 -28.70 -37.40 12.40
N ARG A 738 -28.58 -38.64 12.93
CA ARG A 738 -27.47 -39.63 12.99
C ARG A 738 -26.10 -39.27 12.38
N GLY A 739 -25.05 -39.26 13.23
CA GLY A 739 -23.68 -39.50 12.79
C GLY A 739 -22.58 -39.13 13.81
N HIS A 740 -22.73 -38.02 14.53
CA HIS A 740 -21.83 -37.57 15.60
C HIS A 740 -22.65 -36.75 16.60
N SER A 741 -22.32 -36.85 17.89
CA SER A 741 -22.87 -35.90 18.88
C SER A 741 -22.33 -34.51 18.54
N PRO A 742 -23.17 -33.52 18.22
CA PRO A 742 -22.69 -32.19 17.85
C PRO A 742 -21.93 -31.59 19.04
N THR A 743 -20.72 -31.08 18.77
CA THR A 743 -19.92 -30.41 19.80
C THR A 743 -20.65 -29.15 20.28
N ASN A 744 -20.29 -28.65 21.46
CA ASN A 744 -20.86 -27.40 21.98
C ASN A 744 -20.68 -26.23 20.98
N HIS A 745 -19.61 -26.26 20.18
CA HIS A 745 -19.31 -25.31 19.12
C HIS A 745 -20.28 -25.40 17.93
N ASP A 746 -20.64 -26.62 17.51
CA ASP A 746 -21.59 -26.84 16.43
C ASP A 746 -22.97 -26.29 16.80
N GLN A 747 -23.36 -26.47 18.08
CA GLN A 747 -24.60 -25.91 18.63
C GLN A 747 -24.58 -24.38 18.67
N ASN A 748 -23.43 -23.75 18.96
CA ASN A 748 -23.29 -22.28 18.94
C ASN A 748 -23.48 -21.71 17.53
N ILE A 749 -22.84 -22.32 16.52
CA ILE A 749 -22.98 -21.91 15.12
C ILE A 749 -24.42 -22.09 14.63
N ALA A 750 -25.07 -23.20 14.99
CA ALA A 750 -26.45 -23.47 14.63
C ALA A 750 -27.41 -22.39 15.16
N ARG A 751 -27.26 -21.98 16.44
CA ARG A 751 -28.08 -20.91 17.06
C ARG A 751 -27.93 -19.56 16.34
N ILE A 752 -26.71 -19.17 15.99
CA ILE A 752 -26.43 -17.90 15.29
C ILE A 752 -27.00 -17.95 13.86
N MET A 753 -26.86 -19.09 13.19
CA MET A 753 -27.42 -19.31 11.87
C MET A 753 -28.95 -19.23 11.89
N ALA A 754 -29.60 -19.84 12.90
CA ALA A 754 -31.05 -19.76 13.09
C ALA A 754 -31.54 -18.30 13.12
N LEU A 755 -30.89 -17.48 13.94
CA LEU A 755 -31.22 -16.08 14.11
C LEU A 755 -30.98 -15.27 12.81
N SER A 756 -29.92 -15.60 12.08
CA SER A 756 -29.61 -14.99 10.78
C SER A 756 -30.66 -15.33 9.73
N LEU A 757 -31.13 -16.58 9.72
CA LEU A 757 -32.17 -17.05 8.80
C LEU A 757 -33.55 -16.48 9.13
N GLU A 758 -33.89 -16.22 10.40
CA GLU A 758 -35.15 -15.57 10.82
C GLU A 758 -35.39 -14.21 10.11
N ARG A 759 -34.32 -13.53 9.67
CA ARG A 759 -34.41 -12.27 8.91
C ARG A 759 -34.92 -12.42 7.49
N LEU A 760 -34.86 -13.63 6.94
CA LEU A 760 -35.42 -13.95 5.65
C LEU A 760 -36.87 -14.39 5.86
N HIS A 761 -37.80 -13.44 5.82
CA HIS A 761 -39.20 -13.72 6.10
C HIS A 761 -39.86 -14.42 4.90
N LEU A 762 -40.42 -15.62 5.11
CA LEU A 762 -40.98 -16.44 4.02
C LEU A 762 -42.17 -15.80 3.28
N ASN A 763 -42.82 -14.80 3.88
CA ASN A 763 -43.90 -14.03 3.27
C ASN A 763 -43.40 -12.88 2.38
N ILE A 764 -42.09 -12.57 2.40
CA ILE A 764 -41.46 -11.58 1.51
C ILE A 764 -40.88 -12.33 0.30
N PRO A 765 -41.31 -12.05 -0.94
CA PRO A 765 -40.87 -12.80 -2.12
C PRO A 765 -39.35 -12.87 -2.31
N ASN A 766 -38.64 -11.76 -2.10
CA ASN A 766 -37.17 -11.72 -2.21
C ASN A 766 -36.47 -12.62 -1.17
N ASP A 767 -37.02 -12.71 0.04
CA ASP A 767 -36.44 -13.47 1.15
C ASP A 767 -36.72 -14.97 1.01
N TYR A 768 -37.90 -15.31 0.47
CA TYR A 768 -38.21 -16.67 0.07
C TYR A 768 -37.23 -17.18 -0.99
N LEU A 769 -36.99 -16.41 -2.06
CA LEU A 769 -36.01 -16.74 -3.09
C LEU A 769 -34.58 -16.79 -2.55
N ALA A 770 -34.23 -15.91 -1.61
CA ALA A 770 -32.95 -15.94 -0.92
C ALA A 770 -32.75 -17.29 -0.21
N ARG A 771 -33.76 -17.75 0.57
CA ARG A 771 -33.69 -19.06 1.23
C ARG A 771 -33.59 -20.22 0.25
N GLU A 772 -34.35 -20.21 -0.85
CA GLU A 772 -34.22 -21.27 -1.88
C GLU A 772 -32.82 -21.29 -2.50
N LEU A 773 -32.26 -20.12 -2.83
CA LEU A 773 -30.91 -20.02 -3.39
C LEU A 773 -29.85 -20.48 -2.38
N LEU A 774 -29.96 -20.11 -1.10
CA LEU A 774 -29.05 -20.55 -0.04
C LEU A 774 -29.08 -22.08 0.15
N GLN A 775 -30.25 -22.69 0.08
CA GLN A 775 -30.40 -24.15 0.13
C GLN A 775 -29.70 -24.81 -1.06
N MET A 776 -29.81 -24.25 -2.27
CA MET A 776 -29.09 -24.76 -3.44
C MET A 776 -27.57 -24.60 -3.30
N LEU A 777 -27.09 -23.48 -2.76
CA LEU A 777 -25.67 -23.27 -2.47
C LEU A 777 -25.14 -24.28 -1.43
N ALA A 778 -25.96 -24.69 -0.47
CA ALA A 778 -25.63 -25.75 0.49
C ALA A 778 -25.51 -27.14 -0.15
N PHE A 779 -25.77 -27.30 -1.45
CA PHE A 779 -25.49 -28.54 -2.18
C PHE A 779 -24.16 -28.58 -2.92
N LEU A 780 -23.51 -27.43 -3.10
CA LEU A 780 -22.23 -27.34 -3.80
C LEU A 780 -21.08 -27.91 -2.95
N ALA A 781 -19.83 -27.75 -3.39
CA ALA A 781 -18.69 -28.18 -2.58
C ALA A 781 -18.50 -27.28 -1.33
N PRO A 782 -18.41 -27.84 -0.12
CA PRO A 782 -18.33 -27.06 1.11
C PRO A 782 -17.05 -26.24 1.21
N GLY A 783 -17.16 -24.94 1.48
CA GLY A 783 -16.01 -24.04 1.65
C GLY A 783 -15.35 -23.57 0.34
N GLU A 784 -15.78 -24.12 -0.80
CA GLU A 784 -15.26 -23.75 -2.12
C GLU A 784 -15.83 -22.41 -2.61
N LEU A 785 -15.08 -21.73 -3.47
CA LEU A 785 -15.57 -20.55 -4.17
C LEU A 785 -16.59 -20.97 -5.21
N VAL A 786 -17.77 -20.34 -5.16
CA VAL A 786 -18.85 -20.51 -6.12
C VAL A 786 -18.73 -19.40 -7.16
N PRO A 787 -18.33 -19.71 -8.41
CA PRO A 787 -18.16 -18.69 -9.44
C PRO A 787 -19.48 -18.02 -9.80
N GLN A 788 -19.45 -16.72 -10.09
CA GLN A 788 -20.63 -15.93 -10.45
C GLN A 788 -21.48 -16.57 -11.56
N PRO A 789 -20.89 -17.15 -12.64
CA PRO A 789 -21.69 -17.81 -13.67
C PRO A 789 -22.50 -19.00 -13.13
N LEU A 790 -21.94 -19.80 -12.22
CA LEU A 790 -22.65 -20.92 -11.58
C LEU A 790 -23.83 -20.39 -10.74
N VAL A 791 -23.65 -19.29 -10.01
CA VAL A 791 -24.74 -18.62 -9.28
C VAL A 791 -25.87 -18.19 -10.23
N GLY A 792 -25.51 -17.68 -11.41
CA GLY A 792 -26.46 -17.34 -12.48
C GLY A 792 -27.27 -18.55 -12.97
N HIS A 793 -26.62 -19.69 -13.18
CA HIS A 793 -27.32 -20.93 -13.55
C HIS A 793 -28.26 -21.43 -12.44
N LEU A 794 -27.86 -21.34 -11.17
CA LEU A 794 -28.71 -21.69 -10.03
C LEU A 794 -29.93 -20.78 -9.93
N TRP A 795 -29.74 -19.47 -10.14
CA TRP A 795 -30.82 -18.49 -10.21
C TRP A 795 -31.83 -18.83 -11.32
N ASN A 796 -31.35 -19.11 -12.53
CA ASN A 796 -32.21 -19.43 -13.67
C ASN A 796 -33.01 -20.73 -13.50
N ALA A 797 -32.61 -21.61 -12.57
CA ALA A 797 -33.33 -22.83 -12.25
C ALA A 797 -34.46 -22.63 -11.22
N LEU A 798 -34.56 -21.45 -10.59
CA LEU A 798 -35.72 -21.11 -9.75
C LEU A 798 -36.93 -20.78 -10.63
N PRO A 799 -38.19 -21.04 -10.19
CA PRO A 799 -39.38 -20.82 -11.02
C PRO A 799 -39.51 -19.38 -11.53
N ALA A 800 -39.60 -19.20 -12.84
CA ALA A 800 -39.63 -17.89 -13.49
C ALA A 800 -40.82 -17.03 -13.03
N GLU A 801 -41.98 -17.62 -12.74
CA GLU A 801 -43.15 -16.87 -12.24
C GLU A 801 -42.91 -16.24 -10.86
N ARG A 802 -41.89 -16.72 -10.13
CA ARG A 802 -41.51 -16.20 -8.81
C ARG A 802 -40.37 -15.18 -8.89
N GLN A 803 -39.69 -15.05 -10.03
CA GLN A 803 -38.58 -14.12 -10.26
C GLN A 803 -39.05 -12.71 -10.64
N SER A 804 -39.93 -12.08 -9.85
CA SER A 804 -40.35 -10.68 -10.07
C SER A 804 -39.27 -9.65 -9.70
N THR A 805 -38.03 -10.09 -9.50
CA THR A 805 -36.91 -9.35 -8.93
C THR A 805 -35.60 -9.78 -9.59
N THR A 806 -34.53 -9.05 -9.34
CA THR A 806 -33.20 -9.33 -9.92
C THR A 806 -32.37 -10.20 -8.97
N LEU A 807 -31.50 -11.07 -9.51
CA LEU A 807 -30.53 -11.85 -8.74
C LEU A 807 -29.73 -10.98 -7.76
N GLN A 808 -29.29 -9.79 -8.16
CA GLN A 808 -28.51 -8.88 -7.32
C GLN A 808 -29.27 -8.44 -6.06
N ARG A 809 -30.60 -8.29 -6.13
CA ARG A 809 -31.44 -7.95 -4.97
C ARG A 809 -31.52 -9.12 -4.00
N VAL A 810 -31.67 -10.34 -4.51
CA VAL A 810 -31.72 -11.58 -3.71
C VAL A 810 -30.36 -11.88 -3.08
N LEU A 811 -29.26 -11.74 -3.84
CA LEU A 811 -27.90 -11.84 -3.30
C LEU A 811 -27.65 -10.76 -2.25
N GLY A 812 -28.12 -9.53 -2.45
CA GLY A 812 -28.06 -8.48 -1.43
C GLY A 812 -28.78 -8.85 -0.13
N ARG A 813 -29.88 -9.61 -0.19
CA ARG A 813 -30.55 -10.17 1.00
C ARG A 813 -29.75 -11.29 1.65
N LEU A 814 -29.13 -12.19 0.86
CA LEU A 814 -28.28 -13.25 1.38
C LEU A 814 -26.99 -12.74 2.02
N LEU A 815 -26.29 -11.83 1.36
CA LEU A 815 -25.11 -11.17 1.92
C LEU A 815 -25.45 -10.41 3.21
N ALA A 816 -26.67 -9.85 3.31
CA ALA A 816 -27.14 -9.20 4.53
C ALA A 816 -27.32 -10.17 5.71
N THR A 817 -27.41 -11.48 5.49
CA THR A 817 -27.44 -12.48 6.58
C THR A 817 -26.07 -12.75 7.19
N GLY A 818 -24.98 -12.35 6.52
CA GLY A 818 -23.61 -12.66 6.94
C GLY A 818 -23.18 -14.11 6.76
N LEU A 819 -24.09 -15.00 6.33
CA LEU A 819 -23.79 -16.42 6.10
C LEU A 819 -22.96 -16.66 4.83
N LEU A 820 -23.05 -15.75 3.86
CA LEU A 820 -22.37 -15.80 2.57
C LEU A 820 -21.35 -14.65 2.48
N GLN A 821 -20.13 -14.95 2.04
CA GLN A 821 -19.05 -13.96 1.92
C GLN A 821 -18.70 -13.73 0.45
N PRO A 822 -18.59 -12.47 -0.01
CA PRO A 822 -18.07 -12.14 -1.33
C PRO A 822 -16.53 -12.22 -1.35
N ASP A 823 -15.94 -12.49 -2.52
CA ASP A 823 -14.49 -12.50 -2.77
C ASP A 823 -14.09 -11.44 -3.83
N GLU A 824 -12.78 -11.24 -4.04
CA GLU A 824 -12.19 -10.17 -4.90
C GLU A 824 -12.61 -10.22 -6.39
N GLU A 825 -13.24 -11.31 -6.85
CA GLU A 825 -13.73 -11.52 -8.24
C GLU A 825 -15.26 -11.77 -8.35
N ASP A 826 -16.07 -11.22 -7.45
CA ASP A 826 -17.54 -11.44 -7.37
C ASP A 826 -17.95 -12.93 -7.17
N ALA A 827 -17.00 -13.81 -6.85
CA ALA A 827 -17.26 -15.17 -6.41
C ALA A 827 -17.85 -15.17 -4.98
N LEU A 828 -18.64 -16.20 -4.67
CA LEU A 828 -19.31 -16.33 -3.38
C LEU A 828 -18.75 -17.53 -2.61
N ARG A 829 -18.51 -17.38 -1.31
CA ARG A 829 -18.07 -18.46 -0.43
C ARG A 829 -19.06 -18.70 0.70
N LEU A 830 -19.44 -19.96 0.88
CA LEU A 830 -20.18 -20.44 2.04
C LEU A 830 -19.25 -21.25 2.95
N HIS A 831 -19.15 -20.89 4.22
CA HIS A 831 -18.27 -21.59 5.15
C HIS A 831 -18.73 -23.05 5.40
N ARG A 832 -17.80 -24.00 5.48
CA ARG A 832 -18.09 -25.46 5.63
C ARG A 832 -19.01 -25.80 6.81
N LEU A 833 -18.87 -25.13 7.95
CA LEU A 833 -19.78 -25.36 9.08
C LEU A 833 -21.21 -24.87 8.83
N ILE A 834 -21.40 -23.80 8.05
CA ILE A 834 -22.75 -23.33 7.67
C ILE A 834 -23.39 -24.33 6.72
N TYR A 835 -22.60 -24.86 5.79
CA TYR A 835 -23.01 -25.94 4.91
C TYR A 835 -23.45 -27.19 5.67
N ASP A 836 -22.62 -27.67 6.60
CA ASP A 836 -22.91 -28.86 7.42
C ASP A 836 -24.22 -28.67 8.21
N GLN A 837 -24.43 -27.48 8.79
CA GLN A 837 -25.65 -27.17 9.55
C GLN A 837 -26.90 -27.03 8.68
N LEU A 838 -26.82 -26.38 7.51
CA LEU A 838 -27.95 -26.25 6.58
C LEU A 838 -28.45 -27.62 6.10
N ARG A 839 -27.56 -28.62 6.02
CA ARG A 839 -27.88 -29.98 5.59
C ARG A 839 -28.56 -30.84 6.65
N LEU A 840 -28.38 -30.53 7.92
CA LEU A 840 -29.06 -31.23 9.03
C LEU A 840 -30.55 -30.85 9.12
N ALA A 841 -30.96 -29.75 8.49
CA ALA A 841 -32.35 -29.27 8.43
C ALA A 841 -33.14 -29.95 7.28
N THR A 842 -33.69 -31.13 7.54
CA THR A 842 -34.04 -32.15 6.53
C THR A 842 -35.29 -31.93 5.65
N SER A 843 -36.22 -31.02 5.96
CA SER A 843 -37.55 -31.04 5.30
C SER A 843 -37.66 -30.38 3.92
N TRP A 844 -36.65 -29.63 3.45
CA TRP A 844 -36.71 -28.86 2.18
C TRP A 844 -35.56 -29.14 1.20
N LEU A 845 -34.62 -29.98 1.61
CA LEU A 845 -33.32 -30.19 0.97
C LEU A 845 -33.40 -31.04 -0.31
N ASP A 846 -34.36 -31.95 -0.42
CA ASP A 846 -34.47 -32.87 -1.56
C ASP A 846 -34.73 -32.16 -2.91
N LEU A 847 -35.58 -31.14 -2.91
CA LEU A 847 -35.90 -30.40 -4.13
C LEU A 847 -34.72 -29.53 -4.58
N ALA A 848 -34.06 -28.85 -3.64
CA ALA A 848 -32.86 -28.05 -3.92
C ALA A 848 -31.73 -28.93 -4.46
N ARG A 849 -31.54 -30.12 -3.87
CA ARG A 849 -30.58 -31.13 -4.33
C ARG A 849 -30.81 -31.56 -5.78
N GLN A 850 -32.06 -31.91 -6.12
CA GLN A 850 -32.42 -32.31 -7.49
C GLN A 850 -32.22 -31.17 -8.50
N ARG A 851 -32.56 -29.93 -8.11
CA ARG A 851 -32.34 -28.74 -8.96
C ARG A 851 -30.85 -28.52 -9.23
N VAL A 852 -30.00 -28.59 -8.20
CA VAL A 852 -28.54 -28.41 -8.34
C VAL A 852 -27.95 -29.49 -9.24
N MET A 853 -28.32 -30.75 -9.06
CA MET A 853 -27.90 -31.83 -9.96
C MET A 853 -28.30 -31.55 -11.42
N SER A 854 -29.54 -31.12 -11.66
CA SER A 854 -30.00 -30.79 -13.02
C SER A 854 -29.28 -29.57 -13.61
N VAL A 855 -28.98 -28.56 -12.79
CA VAL A 855 -28.24 -27.37 -13.23
C VAL A 855 -26.84 -27.75 -13.70
N LEU A 856 -26.11 -28.53 -12.89
CA LEU A 856 -24.76 -28.95 -13.25
C LEU A 856 -24.77 -29.86 -14.49
N GLU A 857 -25.72 -30.79 -14.57
CA GLU A 857 -25.86 -31.68 -15.71
C GLU A 857 -26.08 -30.91 -17.03
N LYS A 858 -26.98 -29.91 -17.02
CA LYS A 858 -27.22 -29.04 -18.18
C LYS A 858 -26.03 -28.16 -18.51
N ALA A 859 -25.43 -27.50 -17.51
CA ALA A 859 -24.30 -26.60 -17.73
C ALA A 859 -23.08 -27.32 -18.31
N ILE A 860 -22.78 -28.54 -17.82
CA ILE A 860 -21.71 -29.37 -18.38
C ILE A 860 -22.06 -29.80 -19.82
N SER A 861 -23.30 -30.23 -20.06
CA SER A 861 -23.76 -30.63 -21.40
C SER A 861 -23.65 -29.49 -22.42
N GLU A 862 -24.06 -28.27 -22.03
CA GLU A 862 -23.95 -27.06 -22.87
C GLU A 862 -22.49 -26.71 -23.14
N ALA A 863 -21.62 -26.76 -22.13
CA ALA A 863 -20.21 -26.48 -22.30
C ALA A 863 -19.49 -27.51 -23.18
N LEU A 864 -19.88 -28.79 -23.09
CA LEU A 864 -19.43 -29.86 -23.98
C LEU A 864 -19.86 -29.58 -25.43
N ALA A 865 -21.13 -29.26 -25.65
CA ALA A 865 -21.65 -28.94 -26.98
C ALA A 865 -20.97 -27.72 -27.62
N LEU A 866 -20.61 -26.71 -26.80
CA LEU A 866 -19.94 -25.50 -27.25
C LEU A 866 -18.40 -25.60 -27.27
N GLN A 867 -17.82 -26.77 -26.94
CA GLN A 867 -16.37 -26.98 -26.79
C GLN A 867 -15.68 -25.98 -25.83
N ARG A 868 -16.38 -25.60 -24.75
CA ARG A 868 -15.91 -24.64 -23.74
C ARG A 868 -15.60 -25.28 -22.38
N VAL A 869 -15.53 -26.61 -22.29
CA VAL A 869 -15.32 -27.31 -21.00
C VAL A 869 -14.10 -26.83 -20.21
N ARG A 870 -13.03 -26.38 -20.87
CA ARG A 870 -11.83 -25.85 -20.19
C ARG A 870 -12.11 -24.61 -19.32
N THR A 871 -13.15 -23.83 -19.63
CA THR A 871 -13.53 -22.67 -18.80
C THR A 871 -14.27 -23.08 -17.52
N MET A 872 -14.65 -24.35 -17.37
CA MET A 872 -15.33 -24.88 -16.19
C MET A 872 -14.39 -25.47 -15.15
N ARG A 873 -13.06 -25.32 -15.30
CA ARG A 873 -12.07 -25.89 -14.37
C ARG A 873 -12.36 -25.53 -12.91
N HIS A 874 -12.77 -24.28 -12.64
CA HIS A 874 -13.11 -23.79 -11.30
C HIS A 874 -14.40 -24.38 -10.71
N TRP A 875 -15.21 -25.09 -11.50
CA TRP A 875 -16.46 -25.71 -11.06
C TRP A 875 -16.27 -27.18 -10.67
N HIS A 876 -15.10 -27.75 -10.99
CA HIS A 876 -14.77 -29.15 -10.73
C HIS A 876 -15.07 -29.62 -9.30
N PRO A 877 -14.69 -28.87 -8.24
CA PRO A 877 -14.99 -29.30 -6.87
C PRO A 877 -16.48 -29.52 -6.64
N HIS A 878 -17.32 -28.63 -7.21
CA HIS A 878 -18.77 -28.70 -7.08
C HIS A 878 -19.39 -29.87 -7.85
N PHE A 879 -18.89 -30.17 -9.05
CA PHE A 879 -19.33 -31.34 -9.83
C PHE A 879 -19.16 -32.61 -9.02
N ARG A 880 -17.97 -32.76 -8.43
CA ARG A 880 -17.60 -33.95 -7.69
C ARG A 880 -18.41 -34.11 -6.42
N ALA A 881 -18.51 -33.04 -5.61
CA ALA A 881 -19.26 -33.06 -4.36
C ALA A 881 -20.74 -33.44 -4.58
N VAL A 882 -21.39 -32.84 -5.58
CA VAL A 882 -22.80 -33.11 -5.90
C VAL A 882 -22.99 -34.53 -6.44
N ALA A 883 -22.08 -35.02 -7.29
CA ALA A 883 -22.13 -36.37 -7.84
C ALA A 883 -21.93 -37.44 -6.77
N ASP A 884 -20.90 -37.31 -5.92
CA ASP A 884 -20.60 -38.28 -4.86
C ASP A 884 -21.73 -38.37 -3.82
N GLU A 885 -22.40 -37.26 -3.53
CA GLU A 885 -23.61 -37.28 -2.70
C GLU A 885 -24.80 -37.92 -3.42
N GLY A 886 -25.06 -37.54 -4.66
CA GLY A 886 -26.16 -38.11 -5.44
C GLY A 886 -26.03 -39.63 -5.61
N LEU A 887 -24.81 -40.14 -5.73
CA LEU A 887 -24.50 -41.58 -5.78
C LEU A 887 -24.75 -42.27 -4.44
N ARG A 888 -24.29 -41.69 -3.31
CA ARG A 888 -24.58 -42.22 -1.95
C ARG A 888 -26.08 -42.37 -1.70
N GLU A 889 -26.85 -41.43 -2.23
CA GLU A 889 -28.31 -41.34 -2.09
C GLU A 889 -29.07 -42.10 -3.19
N ARG A 890 -28.37 -42.76 -4.11
CA ARG A 890 -28.93 -43.55 -5.22
C ARG A 890 -29.91 -42.77 -6.10
N SER A 891 -29.66 -41.48 -6.33
CA SER A 891 -30.50 -40.62 -7.16
C SER A 891 -30.35 -40.95 -8.67
N PRO A 892 -31.45 -41.16 -9.43
CA PRO A 892 -31.37 -41.35 -10.88
C PRO A 892 -30.79 -40.15 -11.65
N LEU A 893 -30.90 -38.94 -11.09
CA LEU A 893 -30.28 -37.73 -11.67
C LEU A 893 -28.77 -37.74 -11.51
N ALA A 894 -28.25 -38.40 -10.46
CA ALA A 894 -26.82 -38.51 -10.22
C ALA A 894 -26.14 -39.28 -11.35
N LEU A 895 -26.76 -40.35 -11.87
CA LEU A 895 -26.21 -41.10 -13.00
C LEU A 895 -26.09 -40.26 -14.28
N ARG A 896 -27.04 -39.36 -14.53
CA ARG A 896 -26.96 -38.43 -15.68
C ARG A 896 -25.85 -37.43 -15.50
N LEU A 897 -25.75 -36.83 -14.31
CA LEU A 897 -24.68 -35.90 -13.96
C LEU A 897 -23.31 -36.58 -14.06
N VAL A 898 -23.15 -37.77 -13.49
CA VAL A 898 -21.93 -38.59 -13.58
C VAL A 898 -21.53 -38.84 -15.02
N LYS A 899 -22.48 -39.22 -15.89
CA LYS A 899 -22.21 -39.40 -17.32
C LYS A 899 -21.63 -38.12 -17.95
N GLN A 900 -22.20 -36.96 -17.66
CA GLN A 900 -21.69 -35.69 -18.19
C GLN A 900 -20.31 -35.34 -17.61
N ILE A 901 -20.08 -35.61 -16.33
CA ILE A 901 -18.77 -35.42 -15.67
C ILE A 901 -17.72 -36.33 -16.30
N CYS A 902 -18.04 -37.59 -16.62
CA CYS A 902 -17.12 -38.49 -17.31
C CYS A 902 -16.78 -37.97 -18.72
N LEU A 903 -17.76 -37.46 -19.47
CA LEU A 903 -17.51 -36.84 -20.78
C LEU A 903 -16.64 -35.59 -20.65
N TYR A 904 -16.91 -34.74 -19.65
CA TYR A 904 -16.06 -33.61 -19.30
C TYR A 904 -14.62 -34.06 -19.04
N TYR A 905 -14.41 -35.10 -18.22
CA TYR A 905 -13.09 -35.64 -17.93
C TYR A 905 -12.37 -36.17 -19.17
N ARG A 906 -13.06 -36.85 -20.08
CA ARG A 906 -12.48 -37.27 -21.37
C ARG A 906 -12.00 -36.09 -22.20
N GLU A 907 -12.83 -35.08 -22.35
CA GLU A 907 -12.50 -33.88 -23.13
C GLU A 907 -11.37 -33.04 -22.49
N THR A 908 -11.22 -33.09 -21.16
CA THR A 908 -10.11 -32.45 -20.45
C THR A 908 -8.89 -33.34 -20.26
N GLY A 909 -8.92 -34.61 -20.69
CA GLY A 909 -7.82 -35.56 -20.52
C GLY A 909 -7.63 -36.14 -19.11
N ASP A 910 -8.62 -36.02 -18.22
CA ASP A 910 -8.60 -36.48 -16.83
C ASP A 910 -9.15 -37.92 -16.67
N TYR A 911 -8.52 -38.86 -17.36
CA TYR A 911 -8.96 -40.27 -17.41
C TYR A 911 -8.94 -40.97 -16.04
N HIS A 912 -8.14 -40.48 -15.08
CA HIS A 912 -8.08 -41.05 -13.74
C HIS A 912 -9.34 -40.76 -12.93
N ASN A 913 -9.80 -39.50 -12.93
CA ASN A 913 -11.05 -39.16 -12.26
C ASN A 913 -12.26 -39.75 -12.98
N GLU A 914 -12.19 -39.91 -14.31
CA GLU A 914 -13.18 -40.66 -15.06
C GLU A 914 -13.30 -42.11 -14.57
N GLN A 915 -12.19 -42.85 -14.53
CA GLN A 915 -12.19 -44.24 -14.06
C GLN A 915 -12.64 -44.35 -12.60
N THR A 916 -12.16 -43.45 -11.73
CA THR A 916 -12.54 -43.44 -10.31
C THR A 916 -14.04 -43.18 -10.14
N LEU A 917 -14.62 -42.32 -10.98
CA LEU A 917 -16.06 -42.04 -10.93
C LEU A 917 -16.89 -43.17 -11.55
N LEU A 918 -16.39 -43.86 -12.59
CA LEU A 918 -17.06 -45.01 -13.22
C LEU A 918 -17.10 -46.26 -12.32
N VAL A 919 -16.12 -46.41 -11.42
CA VAL A 919 -16.06 -47.51 -10.45
C VAL A 919 -17.05 -47.32 -9.30
N LYS A 920 -17.32 -46.06 -8.93
CA LYS A 920 -18.32 -45.69 -7.92
C LYS A 920 -19.75 -45.81 -8.49
#